data_AF-A0A851KPB7-F1
#
_entry.id   AF-A0A851KPB7-F1
#
_cell.length_a   1.000
_cell.length_b   1.000
_cell.length_c   1.000
_cell.angle_alpha   90.00
_cell.angle_beta   90.00
_cell.angle_gamma   90.00
#
_symmetry.space_group_name_H-M   'P 1'
#
loop_
_entity.id
_entity.type
_entity.pdbx_description
1 polymer ?
#
loop_
_entity_poly.entity_id
_entity_poly.type
_entity_poly.pdbx_seq_one_letter_code
_entity_poly.pdbx_strand_id
1 'polypeptide(L)'
;SMPFLLCLKKKKSPVPLGRSIFQKHTAPIQQNYQALLESCLKNKCLFTDDTFPAHISSIGTGALLKKLPRNVQWKRPHALHKSPVFYAANRKQLDLCQGLVENCWFLAALGALTFHQDILAAVVPQNQSFERKYAGIFHFRFWHFGEWIDVVVDDRLPVNEAGELLFVSSVYKNVFWGALLEKAYAKLYGSYEDLQIGQVSEALVDFTGGVNTRIKLAEAPPDLWDILTRATYSRSLMGCQTRLGVYFPSVSLSCIQTTKVLKNGLVAGHAYTVTGIRKVTCQYGPENLVRLRNPWGKIEWKGDWSDSSYKWELLSPKEKILLRKKKDDGEFWMSLRDFKIHFVDLVICKLTPDLMSQEDGKKWMYSLKSGRWVKGSTAGGSLGFCNGNFWMNPQYWLNVLPVEDSKKSLSMCSVVISLMQKHSTKHRNQATHLFIGFLLYKNTILLPFFPEQYQESNRKLPPRFFTRHQPVNKHQVFLDEREVTHDFHLEPCVYVIVPSTLEPQQESEFILRVFSRKHILRIFNHLVDNIFLLQVNGFFDTLKEIVDRYEGKIWEDFFTKHFEQVRKKNLKFSPISQNPEINAVQLQRILNNISWRNFQNFRLNFSLDSCQGILALLDLNATGTLSIQEFRVLWKRLLFYLEVFQKRDTHRPGKLDLVELHAAVQETGISLSNEVCNLMAIRYGDPDLQISFESFVCFMLRVEIMGEAFRNLTQDGKGIYLRKSE
;
A
#
# COMPACT_ATOMS: atom_id res chain seq x y z
N SER A 1 22.18 16.84 -11.02
CA SER A 1 22.34 16.04 -9.78
C SER A 1 21.23 16.40 -8.79
N MET A 2 19.99 15.99 -9.07
CA MET A 2 18.81 16.29 -8.25
C MET A 2 17.76 15.16 -8.04
N PRO A 3 17.98 13.84 -8.30
CA PRO A 3 16.93 12.85 -8.00
C PRO A 3 16.93 12.27 -6.58
N PHE A 4 18.07 12.26 -5.86
CA PHE A 4 18.21 11.47 -4.62
C PHE A 4 17.79 12.18 -3.32
N LEU A 5 17.77 13.52 -3.29
CA LEU A 5 17.39 14.30 -2.09
C LEU A 5 15.87 14.33 -1.82
N LEU A 6 15.04 13.86 -2.76
CA LEU A 6 13.58 13.82 -2.63
C LEU A 6 13.05 12.67 -1.76
N CYS A 7 13.85 11.62 -1.51
CA CYS A 7 13.43 10.46 -0.71
C CYS A 7 13.61 10.64 0.82
N LEU A 8 14.55 11.46 1.28
CA LEU A 8 14.91 11.57 2.70
C LEU A 8 14.14 12.63 3.49
N LYS A 9 13.44 13.57 2.83
CA LYS A 9 12.66 14.64 3.50
C LYS A 9 11.40 14.19 4.27
N LYS A 10 11.06 12.89 4.27
CA LYS A 10 9.73 12.39 4.67
C LYS A 10 9.63 11.76 6.07
N LYS A 11 10.68 11.80 6.90
CA LYS A 11 10.64 11.21 8.25
C LYS A 11 11.36 12.09 9.28
N LYS A 12 10.60 12.91 10.02
CA LYS A 12 10.84 13.52 11.35
C LYS A 12 9.66 14.45 11.64
N SER A 13 8.97 14.50 12.77
CA SER A 13 9.25 14.16 14.18
C SER A 13 7.89 13.99 14.94
N PRO A 14 7.85 13.62 16.25
CA PRO A 14 6.62 13.24 16.97
C PRO A 14 6.08 14.31 17.94
N VAL A 15 4.81 14.74 17.87
CA VAL A 15 3.93 15.24 18.99
C VAL A 15 2.43 15.27 18.52
N PRO A 16 1.43 15.67 19.34
CA PRO A 16 0.28 14.88 19.83
C PRO A 16 -1.03 15.03 19.00
N LEU A 17 -2.07 14.30 19.42
CA LEU A 17 -3.40 14.18 18.80
C LEU A 17 -3.99 15.49 18.23
N GLY A 18 -4.37 15.47 16.96
CA GLY A 18 -5.37 16.40 16.38
C GLY A 18 -5.06 16.89 14.96
N ARG A 19 -5.76 16.31 13.97
CA ARG A 19 -5.98 16.80 12.60
C ARG A 19 -4.74 17.02 11.69
N SER A 20 -4.85 16.43 10.50
CA SER A 20 -3.99 16.53 9.30
C SER A 20 -2.76 15.61 9.23
N ILE A 21 -2.87 14.57 8.41
CA ILE A 21 -1.73 13.93 7.74
C ILE A 21 -2.04 14.01 6.24
N PHE A 22 -1.65 15.14 5.64
CA PHE A 22 -1.59 15.31 4.20
C PHE A 22 -0.13 15.11 3.74
N GLN A 23 0.02 14.23 2.75
CA GLN A 23 1.15 14.05 1.80
C GLN A 23 2.32 13.14 2.20
N LYS A 24 2.80 12.20 1.36
CA LYS A 24 2.37 11.56 0.09
C LYS A 24 3.44 10.50 -0.27
N HIS A 25 3.06 9.32 -0.75
CA HIS A 25 3.92 8.49 -1.62
C HIS A 25 3.94 9.07 -3.06
N THR A 26 4.93 8.70 -3.88
CA THR A 26 5.09 9.19 -5.28
C THR A 26 3.87 8.83 -6.13
N ALA A 27 2.96 9.79 -6.29
CA ALA A 27 1.83 9.74 -7.22
C ALA A 27 2.27 10.16 -8.63
N PRO A 28 1.61 9.68 -9.71
CA PRO A 28 1.63 10.39 -10.98
C PRO A 28 1.21 11.84 -10.70
N ILE A 29 1.96 12.82 -11.23
CA ILE A 29 1.83 14.26 -11.00
C ILE A 29 0.40 14.63 -10.58
N GLN A 30 0.18 14.71 -9.26
CA GLN A 30 -1.16 14.83 -8.73
C GLN A 30 -1.60 16.28 -8.94
N GLN A 31 -2.52 16.48 -9.87
CA GLN A 31 -3.18 17.75 -10.12
C GLN A 31 -3.70 18.35 -8.80
N ASN A 32 -3.38 19.61 -8.54
CA ASN A 32 -3.87 20.33 -7.38
C ASN A 32 -5.13 21.12 -7.78
N TYR A 33 -6.28 20.70 -7.28
CA TYR A 33 -7.58 21.31 -7.60
C TYR A 33 -7.58 22.83 -7.39
N GLN A 34 -7.12 23.31 -6.22
CA GLN A 34 -7.19 24.72 -5.86
C GLN A 34 -6.29 25.57 -6.77
N ALA A 35 -5.05 25.12 -7.03
CA ALA A 35 -4.12 25.83 -7.90
C ALA A 35 -4.61 25.87 -9.36
N LEU A 36 -5.20 24.77 -9.86
CA LEU A 36 -5.75 24.72 -11.21
C LEU A 36 -7.01 25.58 -11.34
N LEU A 37 -7.89 25.55 -10.33
CA LEU A 37 -9.09 26.39 -10.27
C LEU A 37 -8.71 27.88 -10.31
N GLU A 38 -7.78 28.31 -9.45
CA GLU A 38 -7.31 29.69 -9.41
C GLU A 38 -6.68 30.14 -10.72
N SER A 39 -5.85 29.27 -11.34
CA SER A 39 -5.25 29.54 -12.64
C SER A 39 -6.29 29.70 -13.74
N CYS A 40 -7.29 28.80 -13.82
CA CYS A 40 -8.36 28.88 -14.81
C CYS A 40 -9.24 30.12 -14.62
N LEU A 41 -9.59 30.45 -13.38
CA LEU A 41 -10.35 31.66 -13.06
C LEU A 41 -9.58 32.93 -13.42
N LYS A 42 -8.27 32.99 -13.13
CA LYS A 42 -7.41 34.13 -13.49
C LYS A 42 -7.31 34.30 -15.01
N ASN A 43 -7.16 33.20 -15.74
CA ASN A 43 -7.02 33.20 -17.19
C ASN A 43 -8.36 33.25 -17.94
N LYS A 44 -9.50 33.25 -17.22
CA LYS A 44 -10.86 33.20 -17.78
C LYS A 44 -11.06 32.06 -18.80
N CYS A 45 -10.45 30.90 -18.52
CA CYS A 45 -10.56 29.72 -19.36
C CYS A 45 -11.25 28.57 -18.61
N LEU A 46 -11.79 27.61 -19.37
CA LEU A 46 -12.34 26.38 -18.79
C LEU A 46 -11.25 25.31 -18.76
N PHE A 47 -11.16 24.61 -17.62
CA PHE A 47 -10.22 23.53 -17.44
C PHE A 47 -10.45 22.42 -18.47
N THR A 48 -9.34 21.94 -19.01
CA THR A 48 -9.26 20.84 -19.97
C THR A 48 -8.29 19.84 -19.36
N ASP A 49 -8.76 18.63 -19.08
CA ASP A 49 -7.96 17.61 -18.42
C ASP A 49 -7.13 16.81 -19.43
N ASP A 50 -5.86 17.19 -19.58
CA ASP A 50 -4.94 16.49 -20.49
C ASP A 50 -4.60 15.07 -20.02
N THR A 51 -4.80 14.77 -18.73
CA THR A 51 -4.52 13.44 -18.17
C THR A 51 -5.69 12.47 -18.31
N PHE A 52 -6.86 12.97 -18.71
CA PHE A 52 -8.07 12.19 -19.00
C PHE A 52 -8.88 12.91 -20.10
N PRO A 53 -8.40 12.90 -21.35
CA PRO A 53 -8.93 13.74 -22.41
C PRO A 53 -10.37 13.36 -22.79
N ALA A 54 -11.12 14.31 -23.33
CA ALA A 54 -12.46 14.09 -23.90
C ALA A 54 -12.37 13.35 -25.25
N HIS A 55 -11.91 12.11 -25.22
CA HIS A 55 -11.60 11.29 -26.38
C HIS A 55 -11.99 9.82 -26.11
N ILE A 56 -12.15 9.03 -27.18
CA ILE A 56 -12.57 7.61 -27.09
C ILE A 56 -11.64 6.77 -26.22
N SER A 57 -10.35 7.13 -26.15
CA SER A 57 -9.35 6.48 -25.29
C SER A 57 -9.67 6.55 -23.80
N SER A 58 -10.37 7.59 -23.35
CA SER A 58 -10.82 7.71 -21.95
C SER A 58 -12.06 6.87 -21.68
N ILE A 59 -12.81 6.48 -22.72
CA ILE A 59 -13.89 5.50 -22.60
C ILE A 59 -13.30 4.10 -22.50
N GLY A 60 -12.37 3.74 -23.38
CA GLY A 60 -11.72 2.43 -23.37
C GLY A 60 -11.13 2.08 -24.73
N THR A 61 -10.74 0.82 -24.89
CA THR A 61 -10.16 0.27 -26.13
C THR A 61 -10.77 -1.06 -26.58
N GLY A 62 -11.64 -1.66 -25.77
CA GLY A 62 -12.16 -3.00 -25.94
C GLY A 62 -13.66 -3.08 -26.24
N ALA A 63 -14.34 -4.01 -25.55
CA ALA A 63 -15.72 -4.39 -25.83
C ALA A 63 -16.74 -3.28 -25.54
N LEU A 64 -16.46 -2.35 -24.62
CA LEU A 64 -17.37 -1.24 -24.32
C LEU A 64 -17.62 -0.38 -25.56
N LEU A 65 -16.59 -0.20 -26.41
CA LEU A 65 -16.68 0.62 -27.62
C LEU A 65 -17.74 0.09 -28.60
N LYS A 66 -17.96 -1.22 -28.63
CA LYS A 66 -18.98 -1.87 -29.49
C LYS A 66 -20.41 -1.57 -29.04
N LYS A 67 -20.61 -1.18 -27.78
CA LYS A 67 -21.92 -0.81 -27.20
C LYS A 67 -22.23 0.68 -27.36
N LEU A 68 -21.27 1.50 -27.82
CA LEU A 68 -21.46 2.94 -27.95
C LEU A 68 -22.32 3.29 -29.18
N PRO A 69 -23.10 4.39 -29.13
CA PRO A 69 -23.75 4.94 -30.32
C PRO A 69 -22.70 5.47 -31.33
N ARG A 70 -23.09 5.59 -32.60
CA ARG A 70 -22.17 5.96 -33.71
C ARG A 70 -21.47 7.30 -33.49
N ASN A 71 -22.18 8.32 -33.00
CA ASN A 71 -21.63 9.67 -32.79
C ASN A 71 -21.64 10.02 -31.30
N VAL A 72 -20.58 9.61 -30.59
CA VAL A 72 -20.35 10.03 -29.20
C VAL A 72 -19.78 11.45 -29.19
N GLN A 73 -20.39 12.33 -28.40
CA GLN A 73 -19.91 13.70 -28.18
C GLN A 73 -19.54 13.90 -26.72
N TRP A 74 -18.63 14.82 -26.44
CA TRP A 74 -18.28 15.22 -25.07
C TRP A 74 -18.79 16.64 -24.81
N LYS A 75 -19.78 16.77 -23.93
CA LYS A 75 -20.43 18.06 -23.62
C LYS A 75 -20.33 18.39 -22.14
N ARG A 76 -20.22 19.68 -21.83
CA ARG A 76 -20.28 20.18 -20.45
C ARG A 76 -21.75 20.32 -20.00
N PRO A 77 -22.06 20.20 -18.70
CA PRO A 77 -23.41 20.34 -18.15
C PRO A 77 -24.18 21.60 -18.62
N HIS A 78 -23.49 22.74 -18.78
CA HIS A 78 -24.09 23.97 -19.31
C HIS A 78 -24.61 23.86 -20.75
N ALA A 79 -24.07 22.94 -21.55
CA ALA A 79 -24.56 22.64 -22.89
C ALA A 79 -25.72 21.61 -22.90
N LEU A 80 -25.95 20.93 -21.77
CA LEU A 80 -26.96 19.87 -21.64
C LEU A 80 -28.23 20.36 -20.93
N HIS A 81 -28.09 21.31 -20.00
CA HIS A 81 -29.20 21.84 -19.22
C HIS A 81 -29.02 23.33 -18.94
N LYS A 82 -30.13 24.10 -18.91
CA LYS A 82 -30.11 25.56 -18.69
C LYS A 82 -29.64 25.97 -17.28
N SER A 83 -29.90 25.12 -16.29
CA SER A 83 -29.55 25.35 -14.88
C SER A 83 -28.95 24.08 -14.27
N PRO A 84 -27.68 23.76 -14.60
CA PRO A 84 -27.02 22.57 -14.05
C PRO A 84 -26.68 22.78 -12.58
N VAL A 85 -26.88 21.75 -11.77
CA VAL A 85 -26.60 21.73 -10.33
C VAL A 85 -25.60 20.63 -10.05
N PHE A 86 -24.59 20.94 -9.23
CA PHE A 86 -23.61 19.95 -8.82
C PHE A 86 -24.27 18.99 -7.83
N TYR A 87 -24.67 19.49 -6.66
CA TYR A 87 -25.28 18.71 -5.58
C TYR A 87 -26.55 19.39 -5.07
N ALA A 88 -27.61 18.61 -4.83
CA ALA A 88 -28.90 19.12 -4.34
C ALA A 88 -29.22 18.54 -2.95
N ALA A 89 -28.84 19.27 -1.90
CA ALA A 89 -28.87 18.80 -0.50
C ALA A 89 -30.26 18.39 0.03
N ASN A 90 -31.35 18.91 -0.54
CA ASN A 90 -32.71 18.63 -0.07
C ASN A 90 -33.31 17.30 -0.57
N ARG A 91 -32.53 16.44 -1.23
CA ARG A 91 -33.04 15.22 -1.89
C ARG A 91 -32.54 13.96 -1.17
N LYS A 92 -33.46 13.27 -0.50
CA LYS A 92 -33.20 12.22 0.53
C LYS A 92 -32.65 10.88 0.02
N GLN A 93 -32.44 10.68 -1.28
CA GLN A 93 -31.89 9.43 -1.83
C GLN A 93 -31.23 9.70 -3.17
N LEU A 94 -30.17 8.95 -3.52
CA LEU A 94 -29.61 9.05 -4.87
C LEU A 94 -30.55 8.43 -5.89
N ASP A 95 -31.19 9.32 -6.62
CA ASP A 95 -31.81 9.00 -7.90
C ASP A 95 -30.73 8.94 -8.99
N LEU A 96 -29.69 8.12 -8.79
CA LEU A 96 -28.69 7.78 -9.81
C LEU A 96 -29.06 6.45 -10.46
N CYS A 97 -28.86 6.38 -11.76
CA CYS A 97 -29.11 5.21 -12.59
C CYS A 97 -27.85 4.85 -13.37
N GLN A 98 -27.55 3.55 -13.42
CA GLN A 98 -26.47 3.01 -14.23
C GLN A 98 -26.72 3.28 -15.73
N GLY A 99 -25.66 3.65 -16.46
CA GLY A 99 -25.68 3.76 -17.92
C GLY A 99 -25.12 2.51 -18.61
N LEU A 100 -24.39 2.71 -19.72
CA LEU A 100 -23.86 1.61 -20.55
C LEU A 100 -22.69 0.85 -19.92
N VAL A 101 -21.95 1.45 -18.98
CA VAL A 101 -20.85 0.78 -18.27
C VAL A 101 -21.44 -0.21 -17.27
N GLU A 102 -20.89 -1.43 -17.24
CA GLU A 102 -21.37 -2.52 -16.37
C GLU A 102 -20.84 -2.43 -14.93
N ASN A 103 -20.73 -1.21 -14.38
CA ASN A 103 -20.18 -0.93 -13.05
C ASN A 103 -21.24 -0.96 -11.94
N CYS A 104 -22.19 -1.88 -12.00
CA CYS A 104 -23.25 -2.01 -11.00
C CYS A 104 -22.72 -2.09 -9.56
N TRP A 105 -21.57 -2.73 -9.37
CA TRP A 105 -20.86 -2.84 -8.10
C TRP A 105 -20.48 -1.48 -7.50
N PHE A 106 -20.04 -0.54 -8.34
CA PHE A 106 -19.71 0.83 -7.97
C PHE A 106 -20.96 1.61 -7.56
N LEU A 107 -22.04 1.53 -8.35
CA LEU A 107 -23.29 2.22 -8.01
C LEU A 107 -23.98 1.61 -6.78
N ALA A 108 -23.89 0.29 -6.57
CA ALA A 108 -24.44 -0.36 -5.39
C ALA A 108 -23.73 0.12 -4.11
N ALA A 109 -22.40 0.21 -4.15
CA ALA A 109 -21.59 0.78 -3.07
C ALA A 109 -21.89 2.27 -2.88
N LEU A 110 -21.98 3.03 -3.97
CA LEU A 110 -22.30 4.45 -3.94
C LEU A 110 -23.68 4.66 -3.32
N GLY A 111 -24.68 3.85 -3.69
CA GLY A 111 -26.02 3.83 -3.12
C GLY A 111 -26.01 3.68 -1.60
N ALA A 112 -25.17 2.79 -1.06
CA ALA A 112 -25.00 2.61 0.38
C ALA A 112 -24.40 3.87 1.04
N LEU A 113 -23.42 4.51 0.39
CA LEU A 113 -22.75 5.71 0.91
C LEU A 113 -23.71 6.89 1.11
N THR A 114 -24.75 6.97 0.29
CA THR A 114 -25.69 8.10 0.28
C THR A 114 -26.52 8.24 1.55
N PHE A 115 -26.70 7.15 2.29
CA PHE A 115 -27.36 7.15 3.59
C PHE A 115 -26.49 7.82 4.68
N HIS A 116 -25.23 8.11 4.38
CA HIS A 116 -24.27 8.73 5.28
C HIS A 116 -23.71 10.02 4.65
N GLN A 117 -24.47 11.11 4.76
CA GLN A 117 -24.16 12.41 4.15
C GLN A 117 -22.80 13.00 4.60
N ASP A 118 -22.42 12.73 5.84
CA ASP A 118 -21.12 13.05 6.42
C ASP A 118 -19.96 12.35 5.71
N ILE A 119 -20.11 11.06 5.43
CA ILE A 119 -19.10 10.26 4.72
C ILE A 119 -19.09 10.60 3.23
N LEU A 120 -20.28 10.79 2.65
CA LEU A 120 -20.42 11.24 1.27
C LEU A 120 -19.72 12.58 1.03
N ALA A 121 -19.80 13.52 1.98
CA ALA A 121 -19.10 14.81 1.89
C ALA A 121 -17.56 14.67 1.91
N ALA A 122 -17.02 13.58 2.47
CA ALA A 122 -15.59 13.28 2.42
C ALA A 122 -15.14 12.84 1.02
N VAL A 123 -15.98 12.09 0.30
CA VAL A 123 -15.74 11.62 -1.08
C VAL A 123 -16.09 12.68 -2.12
N VAL A 124 -17.20 13.39 -1.91
CA VAL A 124 -17.78 14.40 -2.80
C VAL A 124 -17.82 15.74 -2.06
N PRO A 125 -16.75 16.55 -2.15
CA PRO A 125 -16.73 17.87 -1.54
C PRO A 125 -17.89 18.74 -2.05
N GLN A 126 -18.78 19.14 -1.14
CA GLN A 126 -20.04 19.84 -1.49
C GLN A 126 -19.85 21.35 -1.78
N ASN A 127 -18.62 21.86 -1.66
CA ASN A 127 -18.27 23.27 -1.93
C ASN A 127 -18.06 23.58 -3.44
N GLN A 128 -18.43 22.66 -4.33
CA GLN A 128 -18.31 22.77 -5.77
C GLN A 128 -19.62 23.25 -6.40
N SER A 129 -19.54 24.02 -7.48
CA SER A 129 -20.72 24.64 -8.10
C SER A 129 -20.53 24.88 -9.60
N PHE A 130 -21.64 24.82 -10.35
CA PHE A 130 -21.69 25.27 -11.74
C PHE A 130 -21.91 26.79 -11.87
N GLU A 131 -22.33 27.46 -10.80
CA GLU A 131 -22.62 28.90 -10.81
C GLU A 131 -21.48 29.70 -10.17
N ARG A 132 -21.05 29.30 -8.96
CA ARG A 132 -20.05 30.03 -8.18
C ARG A 132 -18.65 29.54 -8.48
N LYS A 133 -17.73 30.46 -8.82
CA LYS A 133 -16.32 30.15 -9.13
C LYS A 133 -16.18 29.03 -10.18
N TYR A 134 -17.08 29.02 -11.17
CA TYR A 134 -17.07 27.99 -12.20
C TYR A 134 -15.89 28.18 -13.17
N ALA A 135 -15.11 27.11 -13.34
CA ALA A 135 -14.04 27.03 -14.34
C ALA A 135 -14.02 25.66 -15.05
N GLY A 136 -15.15 24.93 -15.07
CA GLY A 136 -15.24 23.62 -15.71
C GLY A 136 -14.37 22.53 -15.08
N ILE A 137 -14.04 22.66 -13.78
CA ILE A 137 -13.16 21.80 -13.00
C ILE A 137 -13.85 21.33 -11.72
N PHE A 138 -13.72 20.05 -11.40
CA PHE A 138 -14.28 19.41 -10.21
C PHE A 138 -13.26 18.44 -9.61
N HIS A 139 -13.47 18.03 -8.35
CA HIS A 139 -12.61 17.06 -7.68
C HIS A 139 -13.37 16.13 -6.73
N PHE A 140 -12.82 14.95 -6.53
CA PHE A 140 -13.37 13.88 -5.70
C PHE A 140 -12.26 13.16 -4.96
N ARG A 141 -12.57 12.60 -3.79
CA ARG A 141 -11.58 11.91 -2.96
C ARG A 141 -11.90 10.43 -2.86
N PHE A 142 -10.92 9.60 -3.16
CA PHE A 142 -11.02 8.16 -3.01
C PHE A 142 -9.91 7.66 -2.09
N TRP A 143 -10.25 6.73 -1.21
CA TRP A 143 -9.26 5.95 -0.51
C TRP A 143 -8.65 4.93 -1.48
N HIS A 144 -7.34 4.92 -1.62
CA HIS A 144 -6.63 4.07 -2.55
C HIS A 144 -5.38 3.51 -1.86
N PHE A 145 -5.42 2.22 -1.55
CA PHE A 145 -4.31 1.46 -0.95
C PHE A 145 -3.65 2.12 0.28
N GLY A 146 -4.46 2.67 1.20
CA GLY A 146 -3.97 3.27 2.44
C GLY A 146 -3.98 4.79 2.48
N GLU A 147 -4.13 5.45 1.34
CA GLU A 147 -4.07 6.91 1.24
C GLU A 147 -5.34 7.49 0.60
N TRP A 148 -5.76 8.68 1.06
CA TRP A 148 -6.81 9.45 0.37
C TRP A 148 -6.20 10.23 -0.80
N ILE A 149 -6.67 9.94 -2.01
CA ILE A 149 -6.24 10.55 -3.27
C ILE A 149 -7.32 11.53 -3.73
N ASP A 150 -6.92 12.78 -3.94
CA ASP A 150 -7.76 13.81 -4.56
C ASP A 150 -7.62 13.74 -6.09
N VAL A 151 -8.72 13.46 -6.77
CA VAL A 151 -8.79 13.27 -8.23
C VAL A 151 -9.56 14.42 -8.84
N VAL A 152 -8.85 15.21 -9.64
CA VAL A 152 -9.39 16.35 -10.39
C VAL A 152 -9.89 15.88 -11.75
N VAL A 153 -11.03 16.40 -12.21
CA VAL A 153 -11.57 16.15 -13.55
C VAL A 153 -12.16 17.43 -14.13
N ASP A 154 -12.13 17.58 -15.45
CA ASP A 154 -13.02 18.55 -16.11
C ASP A 154 -14.46 18.02 -16.19
N ASP A 155 -15.42 18.91 -16.48
CA ASP A 155 -16.84 18.57 -16.53
C ASP A 155 -17.36 18.12 -17.91
N ARG A 156 -16.50 17.77 -18.88
CA ARG A 156 -16.95 17.21 -20.16
C ARG A 156 -17.41 15.77 -19.95
N LEU A 157 -18.65 15.45 -20.31
CA LEU A 157 -19.25 14.13 -20.16
C LEU A 157 -19.62 13.52 -21.52
N PRO A 158 -19.45 12.19 -21.71
CA PRO A 158 -19.88 11.49 -22.92
C PRO A 158 -21.41 11.46 -23.06
N VAL A 159 -21.90 11.88 -24.21
CA VAL A 159 -23.33 11.91 -24.57
C VAL A 159 -23.59 11.33 -25.95
N ASN A 160 -24.82 10.86 -26.16
CA ASN A 160 -25.32 10.52 -27.50
C ASN A 160 -25.66 11.78 -28.32
N GLU A 161 -26.10 11.59 -29.56
CA GLU A 161 -26.55 12.66 -30.46
C GLU A 161 -27.68 13.52 -29.87
N ALA A 162 -28.58 12.90 -29.09
CA ALA A 162 -29.68 13.58 -28.40
C ALA A 162 -29.25 14.38 -27.16
N GLY A 163 -27.96 14.31 -26.78
CA GLY A 163 -27.44 14.99 -25.58
C GLY A 163 -27.72 14.25 -24.27
N GLU A 164 -28.08 12.96 -24.32
CA GLU A 164 -28.28 12.13 -23.14
C GLU A 164 -26.95 11.50 -22.70
N LEU A 165 -26.70 11.46 -21.39
CA LEU A 165 -25.51 10.86 -20.81
C LEU A 165 -25.43 9.37 -21.12
N LEU A 166 -24.27 8.89 -21.56
CA LEU A 166 -24.05 7.48 -21.88
C LEU A 166 -23.83 6.60 -20.64
N PHE A 167 -23.30 7.19 -19.57
CA PHE A 167 -22.93 6.49 -18.34
C PHE A 167 -23.83 6.90 -17.19
N VAL A 168 -23.31 6.96 -15.95
CA VAL A 168 -24.13 7.30 -14.79
C VAL A 168 -24.86 8.62 -15.00
N SER A 169 -26.17 8.59 -14.78
CA SER A 169 -27.04 9.75 -14.89
C SER A 169 -27.96 9.82 -13.68
N SER A 170 -28.52 11.00 -13.41
CA SER A 170 -29.58 11.15 -12.43
C SER A 170 -30.95 11.12 -13.09
N VAL A 171 -31.97 10.62 -12.38
CA VAL A 171 -33.38 10.81 -12.74
C VAL A 171 -33.69 12.30 -12.92
N TYR A 172 -33.00 13.17 -12.17
CA TYR A 172 -33.03 14.60 -12.37
C TYR A 172 -31.98 15.04 -13.39
N LYS A 173 -32.45 15.40 -14.59
CA LYS A 173 -31.60 15.79 -15.73
C LYS A 173 -30.68 16.99 -15.48
N ASN A 174 -30.89 17.74 -14.40
CA ASN A 174 -30.08 18.89 -14.03
C ASN A 174 -29.02 18.61 -12.95
N VAL A 175 -28.87 17.37 -12.46
CA VAL A 175 -27.93 17.00 -11.39
C VAL A 175 -26.79 16.14 -11.95
N PHE A 176 -25.53 16.57 -11.75
CA PHE A 176 -24.38 16.00 -12.48
C PHE A 176 -23.25 15.40 -11.61
N TRP A 177 -23.28 15.54 -10.28
CA TRP A 177 -22.17 15.05 -9.44
C TRP A 177 -21.91 13.54 -9.57
N GLY A 178 -22.95 12.71 -9.77
CA GLY A 178 -22.81 11.26 -9.92
C GLY A 178 -22.03 10.88 -11.19
N ALA A 179 -22.33 11.55 -12.31
CA ALA A 179 -21.63 11.36 -13.57
C ALA A 179 -20.16 11.80 -13.48
N LEU A 180 -19.90 12.91 -12.78
CA LEU A 180 -18.56 13.42 -12.56
C LEU A 180 -17.74 12.55 -11.59
N LEU A 181 -18.39 11.99 -10.56
CA LEU A 181 -17.77 11.05 -9.63
C LEU A 181 -17.35 9.76 -10.35
N GLU A 182 -18.23 9.20 -11.19
CA GLU A 182 -17.89 8.05 -12.03
C GLU A 182 -16.72 8.37 -12.96
N LYS A 183 -16.70 9.56 -13.59
CA LYS A 183 -15.58 10.01 -14.41
C LYS A 183 -14.27 10.06 -13.63
N ALA A 184 -14.28 10.61 -12.43
CA ALA A 184 -13.09 10.68 -11.58
C ALA A 184 -12.60 9.28 -11.16
N TYR A 185 -13.53 8.37 -10.89
CA TYR A 185 -13.19 6.98 -10.58
C TYR A 185 -12.64 6.24 -11.81
N ALA A 186 -13.21 6.45 -13.00
CA ALA A 186 -12.68 5.95 -14.27
C ALA A 186 -11.26 6.46 -14.52
N LYS A 187 -11.01 7.77 -14.29
CA LYS A 187 -9.67 8.36 -14.40
C LYS A 187 -8.66 7.73 -13.45
N LEU A 188 -9.06 7.46 -12.20
CA LEU A 188 -8.21 6.81 -11.20
C LEU A 188 -7.75 5.43 -11.68
N TYR A 189 -8.66 4.68 -12.31
CA TYR A 189 -8.44 3.29 -12.74
C TYR A 189 -8.13 3.11 -14.24
N GLY A 190 -7.91 4.20 -14.98
CA GLY A 190 -7.50 4.19 -16.38
C GLY A 190 -8.54 4.76 -17.34
N SER A 191 -9.70 4.13 -17.46
CA SER A 191 -10.78 4.46 -18.40
C SER A 191 -12.17 4.06 -17.86
N TYR A 192 -13.25 4.42 -18.55
CA TYR A 192 -14.60 3.95 -18.17
C TYR A 192 -14.74 2.42 -18.32
N GLU A 193 -14.09 1.83 -19.32
CA GLU A 193 -14.08 0.39 -19.58
C GLU A 193 -13.39 -0.39 -18.46
N ASP A 194 -12.38 0.21 -17.81
CA ASP A 194 -11.71 -0.36 -16.64
C ASP A 194 -12.68 -0.58 -15.44
N LEU A 195 -13.88 0.01 -15.48
CA LEU A 195 -14.90 -0.16 -14.43
C LEU A 195 -15.89 -1.31 -14.67
N GLN A 196 -15.87 -1.97 -15.85
CA GLN A 196 -16.89 -2.98 -16.21
C GLN A 196 -16.87 -4.24 -15.34
N ILE A 197 -15.81 -4.48 -14.56
CA ILE A 197 -15.68 -5.67 -13.71
C ILE A 197 -15.12 -5.26 -12.35
N GLY A 198 -15.89 -5.52 -11.29
CA GLY A 198 -15.47 -5.26 -9.91
C GLY A 198 -16.45 -5.78 -8.88
N GLN A 199 -16.07 -5.63 -7.62
CA GLN A 199 -16.79 -6.14 -6.46
C GLN A 199 -17.28 -4.99 -5.59
N VAL A 200 -18.49 -5.12 -5.02
CA VAL A 200 -19.07 -4.06 -4.16
C VAL A 200 -18.13 -3.72 -2.99
N SER A 201 -17.47 -4.74 -2.42
CA SER A 201 -16.45 -4.60 -1.39
C SER A 201 -15.37 -3.60 -1.76
N GLU A 202 -14.94 -3.61 -3.02
CA GLU A 202 -13.85 -2.75 -3.47
C GLU A 202 -14.25 -1.28 -3.50
N ALA A 203 -15.42 -0.98 -4.10
CA ALA A 203 -15.92 0.39 -4.12
C ALA A 203 -16.25 0.91 -2.71
N LEU A 204 -16.81 0.06 -1.83
CA LEU A 204 -17.08 0.44 -0.44
C LEU A 204 -15.79 0.85 0.29
N VAL A 205 -14.70 0.11 0.09
CA VAL A 205 -13.40 0.48 0.66
C VAL A 205 -12.83 1.73 -0.01
N ASP A 206 -12.95 1.89 -1.31
CA ASP A 206 -12.45 3.08 -1.98
C ASP A 206 -13.21 4.36 -1.59
N PHE A 207 -14.46 4.23 -1.15
CA PHE A 207 -15.24 5.35 -0.63
C PHE A 207 -15.01 5.65 0.86
N THR A 208 -14.44 4.72 1.63
CA THR A 208 -14.44 4.84 3.10
C THR A 208 -13.10 4.55 3.76
N GLY A 209 -12.18 3.87 3.08
CA GLY A 209 -11.02 3.24 3.70
C GLY A 209 -11.36 2.17 4.74
N GLY A 210 -12.64 1.76 4.83
CA GLY A 210 -13.16 0.79 5.78
C GLY A 210 -12.59 -0.62 5.61
N VAL A 211 -13.17 -1.54 6.37
CA VAL A 211 -12.83 -2.97 6.31
C VAL A 211 -14.06 -3.79 5.99
N ASN A 212 -13.94 -4.69 5.02
CA ASN A 212 -15.06 -5.49 4.57
C ASN A 212 -15.10 -6.86 5.24
N THR A 213 -16.32 -7.30 5.56
CA THR A 213 -16.64 -8.69 5.86
C THR A 213 -17.58 -9.20 4.78
N ARG A 214 -17.26 -10.35 4.18
CA ARG A 214 -18.11 -11.04 3.20
C ARG A 214 -18.77 -12.25 3.87
N ILE A 215 -20.08 -12.39 3.69
CA ILE A 215 -20.87 -13.52 4.16
C ILE A 215 -21.47 -14.21 2.94
N LYS A 216 -21.09 -15.47 2.71
CA LYS A 216 -21.77 -16.32 1.74
C LYS A 216 -23.14 -16.69 2.28
N LEU A 217 -24.20 -16.26 1.60
CA LEU A 217 -25.58 -16.37 2.11
C LEU A 217 -26.09 -17.81 2.20
N ALA A 218 -25.58 -18.69 1.33
CA ALA A 218 -25.84 -20.14 1.39
C ALA A 218 -25.35 -20.77 2.70
N GLU A 219 -24.24 -20.25 3.24
CA GLU A 219 -23.59 -20.71 4.48
C GLU A 219 -23.77 -19.68 5.62
N ALA A 220 -24.77 -18.78 5.50
CA ALA A 220 -24.92 -17.70 6.46
C ALA A 220 -25.22 -18.25 7.87
N PRO A 221 -24.59 -17.65 8.90
CA PRO A 221 -24.76 -18.11 10.27
C PRO A 221 -26.21 -17.92 10.75
N PRO A 222 -26.65 -18.69 11.75
CA PRO A 222 -28.02 -18.62 12.26
C PRO A 222 -28.38 -17.23 12.83
N ASP A 223 -27.39 -16.47 13.32
CA ASP A 223 -27.56 -15.11 13.87
C ASP A 223 -27.45 -14.00 12.80
N LEU A 224 -27.61 -14.31 11.50
CA LEU A 224 -27.50 -13.34 10.41
C LEU A 224 -28.35 -12.07 10.61
N TRP A 225 -29.56 -12.21 11.16
CA TRP A 225 -30.42 -11.07 11.45
C TRP A 225 -29.80 -10.12 12.49
N ASP A 226 -29.18 -10.68 13.51
CA ASP A 226 -28.51 -9.89 14.55
C ASP A 226 -27.25 -9.22 14.00
N ILE A 227 -26.52 -9.90 13.09
CA ILE A 227 -25.41 -9.30 12.34
C ILE A 227 -25.88 -8.08 11.54
N LEU A 228 -26.95 -8.22 10.73
CA LEU A 228 -27.53 -7.13 9.94
C LEU A 228 -28.01 -5.98 10.83
N THR A 229 -28.59 -6.32 11.99
CA THR A 229 -29.05 -5.35 12.98
C THR A 229 -27.87 -4.55 13.54
N ARG A 230 -26.80 -5.22 13.99
CA ARG A 230 -25.56 -4.58 14.45
C ARG A 230 -24.91 -3.75 13.35
N ALA A 231 -24.87 -4.23 12.11
CA ALA A 231 -24.32 -3.50 10.97
C ALA A 231 -25.09 -2.20 10.70
N THR A 232 -26.43 -2.26 10.75
CA THR A 232 -27.30 -1.08 10.59
C THR A 232 -27.08 -0.06 11.71
N TYR A 233 -27.06 -0.51 12.97
CA TYR A 233 -26.82 0.39 14.12
C TYR A 233 -25.42 1.02 14.12
N SER A 234 -24.42 0.27 13.66
CA SER A 234 -23.03 0.76 13.53
C SER A 234 -22.79 1.58 12.26
N ARG A 235 -23.85 1.92 11.50
CA ARG A 235 -23.75 2.70 10.27
C ARG A 235 -22.80 2.08 9.24
N SER A 236 -22.73 0.74 9.22
CA SER A 236 -21.95 0.00 8.23
C SER A 236 -22.65 0.06 6.86
N LEU A 237 -21.86 0.18 5.80
CA LEU A 237 -22.39 0.17 4.44
C LEU A 237 -22.57 -1.27 3.97
N MET A 238 -23.67 -1.56 3.29
CA MET A 238 -24.01 -2.92 2.91
C MET A 238 -24.43 -3.02 1.45
N GLY A 239 -23.95 -4.08 0.80
CA GLY A 239 -24.38 -4.46 -0.53
C GLY A 239 -24.34 -5.97 -0.71
N CYS A 240 -24.96 -6.44 -1.78
CA CYS A 240 -25.10 -7.86 -2.03
C CYS A 240 -25.08 -8.16 -3.53
N GLN A 241 -24.89 -9.43 -3.88
CA GLN A 241 -24.81 -9.85 -5.28
C GLN A 241 -25.66 -11.09 -5.54
N THR A 242 -26.37 -11.09 -6.67
CA THR A 242 -27.14 -12.25 -7.15
C THR A 242 -26.25 -13.25 -7.89
N ARG A 243 -26.69 -14.51 -7.96
CA ARG A 243 -25.95 -15.57 -8.67
C ARG A 243 -25.88 -15.29 -10.17
N LEU A 244 -24.74 -15.63 -10.78
CA LEU A 244 -24.56 -15.64 -12.23
C LEU A 244 -25.47 -16.70 -12.88
N GLY A 245 -26.18 -16.34 -13.95
CA GLY A 245 -27.19 -17.20 -14.57
C GLY A 245 -26.66 -18.38 -15.39
N VAL A 246 -25.33 -18.53 -15.56
CA VAL A 246 -24.73 -19.61 -16.37
C VAL A 246 -23.46 -20.12 -15.69
N TYR A 247 -23.36 -21.43 -15.48
CA TYR A 247 -22.21 -22.11 -14.88
C TYR A 247 -21.31 -22.62 -16.02
N PHE A 248 -20.09 -22.08 -16.16
CA PHE A 248 -19.04 -22.69 -16.99
C PHE A 248 -17.87 -23.08 -16.08
N PRO A 249 -17.53 -24.38 -15.94
CA PRO A 249 -16.53 -24.84 -14.96
C PRO A 249 -15.08 -24.47 -15.26
N SER A 250 -14.78 -23.79 -16.37
CA SER A 250 -13.40 -23.61 -16.87
C SER A 250 -13.05 -22.17 -17.28
N VAL A 251 -13.87 -21.18 -16.92
CA VAL A 251 -13.61 -19.76 -17.23
C VAL A 251 -13.66 -18.97 -15.94
N SER A 252 -12.63 -18.16 -15.68
CA SER A 252 -12.59 -17.26 -14.53
C SER A 252 -13.89 -16.46 -14.43
N LEU A 253 -14.50 -16.38 -13.25
CA LEU A 253 -15.79 -15.71 -12.99
C LEU A 253 -15.85 -14.23 -13.41
N SER A 254 -14.71 -13.64 -13.80
CA SER A 254 -14.56 -12.26 -14.24
C SER A 254 -15.00 -11.98 -15.68
N CYS A 255 -15.20 -12.98 -16.56
CA CYS A 255 -15.26 -12.71 -18.01
C CYS A 255 -16.58 -12.97 -18.76
N ILE A 256 -17.66 -13.46 -18.13
CA ILE A 256 -18.94 -13.66 -18.84
C ILE A 256 -20.14 -13.24 -17.97
N GLN A 257 -20.52 -11.96 -18.03
CA GLN A 257 -21.76 -11.44 -17.45
C GLN A 257 -22.71 -10.97 -18.55
N THR A 258 -23.51 -11.87 -19.12
CA THR A 258 -24.73 -11.44 -19.80
C THR A 258 -25.78 -11.15 -18.72
N THR A 259 -25.91 -9.88 -18.32
CA THR A 259 -26.95 -9.44 -17.37
C THR A 259 -28.33 -9.78 -17.93
N LYS A 260 -29.02 -10.74 -17.31
CA LYS A 260 -30.37 -11.17 -17.70
C LYS A 260 -31.33 -10.93 -16.57
N VAL A 261 -32.47 -10.30 -16.87
CA VAL A 261 -33.59 -10.18 -15.94
C VAL A 261 -34.27 -11.54 -15.82
N LEU A 262 -34.34 -12.06 -14.60
CA LEU A 262 -34.99 -13.32 -14.25
C LEU A 262 -36.51 -13.14 -14.18
N LYS A 263 -37.25 -14.26 -14.24
CA LYS A 263 -38.72 -14.24 -14.17
C LYS A 263 -39.26 -13.61 -12.88
N ASN A 264 -38.51 -13.73 -11.78
CA ASN A 264 -38.82 -13.14 -10.48
C ASN A 264 -38.45 -11.65 -10.37
N GLY A 265 -37.92 -11.03 -11.43
CA GLY A 265 -37.58 -9.61 -11.48
C GLY A 265 -36.15 -9.26 -11.04
N LEU A 266 -35.39 -10.20 -10.46
CA LEU A 266 -33.98 -9.98 -10.15
C LEU A 266 -33.10 -10.05 -11.41
N VAL A 267 -31.98 -9.34 -11.42
CA VAL A 267 -30.98 -9.40 -12.49
C VAL A 267 -29.92 -10.41 -12.08
N ALA A 268 -29.58 -11.35 -12.94
CA ALA A 268 -28.54 -12.35 -12.67
C ALA A 268 -27.12 -11.72 -12.70
N GLY A 269 -26.26 -12.10 -11.75
CA GLY A 269 -24.89 -11.63 -11.66
C GLY A 269 -24.74 -10.16 -11.31
N HIS A 270 -25.72 -9.55 -10.64
CA HIS A 270 -25.83 -8.10 -10.47
C HIS A 270 -25.70 -7.70 -9.00
N ALA A 271 -25.11 -6.52 -8.76
CA ALA A 271 -24.95 -5.96 -7.43
C ALA A 271 -26.16 -5.12 -7.02
N TYR A 272 -26.56 -5.22 -5.76
CA TYR A 272 -27.65 -4.47 -5.14
C TYR A 272 -27.17 -3.81 -3.86
N THR A 273 -27.76 -2.66 -3.52
CA THR A 273 -27.53 -2.01 -2.23
C THR A 273 -28.51 -2.58 -1.19
N VAL A 274 -28.04 -2.86 0.03
CA VAL A 274 -28.95 -3.11 1.16
C VAL A 274 -29.26 -1.78 1.82
N THR A 275 -30.50 -1.30 1.68
CA THR A 275 -30.91 0.05 2.10
C THR A 275 -31.68 0.08 3.42
N GLY A 276 -32.00 -1.09 3.98
CA GLY A 276 -32.65 -1.17 5.29
C GLY A 276 -33.06 -2.57 5.67
N ILE A 277 -33.38 -2.74 6.94
CA ILE A 277 -33.97 -3.95 7.49
C ILE A 277 -35.17 -3.58 8.35
N ARG A 278 -36.17 -4.45 8.41
CA ARG A 278 -37.34 -4.26 9.27
C ARG A 278 -37.89 -5.59 9.72
N LYS A 279 -38.09 -5.75 11.03
CA LYS A 279 -38.93 -6.81 11.58
C LYS A 279 -40.38 -6.31 11.59
N VAL A 280 -41.27 -7.04 10.94
CA VAL A 280 -42.70 -6.74 10.90
C VAL A 280 -43.49 -7.83 11.59
N THR A 281 -44.65 -7.51 12.12
CA THR A 281 -45.54 -8.50 12.74
C THR A 281 -46.72 -8.75 11.80
N CYS A 282 -46.75 -9.92 11.16
CA CYS A 282 -47.88 -10.36 10.37
C CYS A 282 -48.91 -11.07 11.26
N GLN A 283 -50.13 -11.26 10.74
CA GLN A 283 -51.18 -12.03 11.43
C GLN A 283 -50.73 -13.44 11.87
N TYR A 284 -49.78 -14.05 11.14
CA TYR A 284 -49.26 -15.40 11.40
C TYR A 284 -47.95 -15.44 12.20
N GLY A 285 -47.45 -14.28 12.64
CA GLY A 285 -46.20 -14.16 13.39
C GLY A 285 -45.22 -13.13 12.81
N PRO A 286 -44.06 -12.95 13.46
CA PRO A 286 -43.06 -11.99 13.03
C PRO A 286 -42.33 -12.46 11.77
N GLU A 287 -42.05 -11.51 10.87
CA GLU A 287 -41.26 -11.74 9.65
C GLU A 287 -40.13 -10.71 9.55
N ASN A 288 -38.96 -11.18 9.11
CA ASN A 288 -37.77 -10.35 8.96
C ASN A 288 -37.61 -9.94 7.50
N LEU A 289 -37.70 -8.64 7.22
CA LEU A 289 -37.61 -8.08 5.87
C LEU A 289 -36.30 -7.34 5.65
N VAL A 290 -35.79 -7.44 4.43
CA VAL A 290 -34.61 -6.73 3.94
C VAL A 290 -35.04 -5.86 2.76
N ARG A 291 -34.64 -4.59 2.77
CA ARG A 291 -34.87 -3.64 1.68
C ARG A 291 -33.64 -3.53 0.81
N LEU A 292 -33.82 -3.71 -0.48
CA LEU A 292 -32.76 -3.72 -1.48
C LEU A 292 -33.04 -2.68 -2.55
N ARG A 293 -31.98 -2.14 -3.16
CA ARG A 293 -32.07 -1.22 -4.29
C ARG A 293 -31.26 -1.72 -5.48
N ASN A 294 -31.90 -1.78 -6.63
CA ASN A 294 -31.30 -2.00 -7.93
C ASN A 294 -30.63 -0.71 -8.44
N PRO A 295 -29.31 -0.69 -8.69
CA PRO A 295 -28.58 0.44 -9.28
C PRO A 295 -29.10 0.95 -10.63
N TRP A 296 -29.92 0.17 -11.35
CA TRP A 296 -30.58 0.63 -12.56
C TRP A 296 -31.69 1.66 -12.31
N GLY A 297 -32.16 1.77 -11.06
CA GLY A 297 -33.26 2.66 -10.67
C GLY A 297 -34.63 2.25 -11.24
N LYS A 298 -34.74 1.01 -11.70
CA LYS A 298 -35.92 0.35 -12.25
C LYS A 298 -35.74 -1.16 -12.17
N ILE A 299 -36.80 -1.93 -12.45
CA ILE A 299 -36.80 -3.40 -12.44
C ILE A 299 -36.60 -3.93 -11.02
N GLU A 300 -37.71 -4.44 -10.46
CA GLU A 300 -37.83 -4.82 -9.06
C GLU A 300 -38.22 -6.29 -8.89
N TRP A 301 -38.01 -6.79 -7.68
CA TRP A 301 -38.50 -8.09 -7.22
C TRP A 301 -40.01 -8.22 -7.42
N LYS A 302 -40.46 -9.37 -7.92
CA LYS A 302 -41.88 -9.68 -8.20
C LYS A 302 -42.49 -10.71 -7.26
N GLY A 303 -41.72 -11.23 -6.30
CA GLY A 303 -42.22 -12.20 -5.34
C GLY A 303 -42.83 -11.57 -4.11
N ASP A 304 -42.81 -12.31 -3.00
CA ASP A 304 -43.33 -11.87 -1.71
C ASP A 304 -42.67 -10.58 -1.23
N TRP A 305 -43.49 -9.66 -0.72
CA TRP A 305 -43.09 -8.31 -0.28
C TRP A 305 -42.63 -7.34 -1.37
N SER A 306 -42.76 -7.71 -2.65
CA SER A 306 -42.71 -6.74 -3.76
C SER A 306 -43.75 -5.62 -3.60
N ASP A 307 -43.57 -4.49 -4.28
CA ASP A 307 -44.49 -3.33 -4.27
C ASP A 307 -45.96 -3.67 -4.52
N SER A 308 -46.20 -4.74 -5.29
CA SER A 308 -47.54 -5.24 -5.66
C SER A 308 -47.97 -6.49 -4.90
N SER A 309 -47.18 -6.99 -3.95
CA SER A 309 -47.47 -8.18 -3.15
C SER A 309 -48.74 -8.03 -2.30
N TYR A 310 -49.54 -9.08 -2.21
CA TYR A 310 -50.71 -9.13 -1.31
C TYR A 310 -50.32 -9.22 0.17
N LYS A 311 -49.08 -9.67 0.49
CA LYS A 311 -48.60 -9.79 1.88
C LYS A 311 -48.62 -8.46 2.65
N TRP A 312 -48.59 -7.33 1.96
CA TRP A 312 -48.76 -6.02 2.58
C TRP A 312 -50.11 -5.83 3.28
N GLU A 313 -51.14 -6.59 2.88
CA GLU A 313 -52.45 -6.60 3.53
C GLU A 313 -52.46 -7.37 4.85
N LEU A 314 -51.41 -8.15 5.14
CA LEU A 314 -51.25 -8.89 6.40
C LEU A 314 -50.68 -8.03 7.53
N LEU A 315 -50.25 -6.79 7.25
CA LEU A 315 -49.69 -5.85 8.22
C LEU A 315 -50.75 -4.87 8.74
N SER A 316 -50.44 -4.23 9.88
CA SER A 316 -51.24 -3.10 10.35
C SER A 316 -51.24 -1.95 9.32
N PRO A 317 -52.34 -1.18 9.19
CA PRO A 317 -52.40 -0.05 8.24
C PRO A 317 -51.26 0.96 8.42
N LYS A 318 -50.82 1.18 9.67
CA LYS A 318 -49.72 2.09 10.02
C LYS A 318 -48.37 1.59 9.48
N GLU A 319 -48.06 0.31 9.63
CA GLU A 319 -46.81 -0.27 9.11
C GLU A 319 -46.83 -0.35 7.58
N LYS A 320 -47.99 -0.69 7.00
CA LYS A 320 -48.17 -0.72 5.55
C LYS A 320 -47.86 0.63 4.91
N ILE A 321 -48.43 1.72 5.44
CA ILE A 321 -48.18 3.09 4.92
C ILE A 321 -46.71 3.49 5.09
N LEU A 322 -46.07 3.09 6.18
CA LEU A 322 -44.67 3.43 6.46
C LEU A 322 -43.68 2.72 5.53
N LEU A 323 -43.95 1.45 5.21
CA LEU A 323 -42.97 0.57 4.54
C LEU A 323 -43.23 0.40 3.05
N ARG A 324 -44.50 0.38 2.63
CA ARG A 324 -44.88 0.14 1.24
C ARG A 324 -44.91 1.46 0.47
N LYS A 325 -44.01 1.56 -0.49
CA LYS A 325 -44.08 2.52 -1.60
C LYS A 325 -44.50 1.72 -2.83
N LYS A 326 -45.35 2.25 -3.70
CA LYS A 326 -45.74 1.58 -4.95
C LYS A 326 -45.22 2.40 -6.11
N LYS A 327 -43.95 2.18 -6.49
CA LYS A 327 -43.27 2.97 -7.52
C LYS A 327 -42.08 2.17 -8.04
N ASP A 328 -42.00 1.98 -9.36
CA ASP A 328 -40.81 1.41 -10.01
C ASP A 328 -39.65 2.42 -9.92
N ASP A 329 -38.91 2.36 -8.81
CA ASP A 329 -37.72 3.17 -8.54
C ASP A 329 -36.49 2.30 -8.23
N GLY A 330 -36.63 0.99 -8.39
CA GLY A 330 -35.61 -0.02 -8.19
C GLY A 330 -35.45 -0.44 -6.73
N GLU A 331 -36.16 0.17 -5.78
CA GLU A 331 -36.14 -0.22 -4.36
C GLU A 331 -37.31 -1.16 -4.03
N PHE A 332 -37.04 -2.27 -3.37
CA PHE A 332 -38.08 -3.24 -3.00
C PHE A 332 -37.76 -3.91 -1.66
N TRP A 333 -38.79 -4.46 -1.02
CA TRP A 333 -38.65 -5.33 0.15
C TRP A 333 -38.69 -6.81 -0.27
N MET A 334 -37.99 -7.65 0.50
CA MET A 334 -38.10 -9.10 0.43
C MET A 334 -37.92 -9.74 1.80
N SER A 335 -38.36 -10.99 1.95
CA SER A 335 -38.11 -11.76 3.17
C SER A 335 -36.62 -12.10 3.30
N LEU A 336 -36.12 -12.23 4.54
CA LEU A 336 -34.76 -12.69 4.81
C LEU A 336 -34.52 -14.11 4.24
N ARG A 337 -35.57 -14.92 4.14
CA ARG A 337 -35.51 -16.27 3.56
C ARG A 337 -35.24 -16.20 2.05
N ASP A 338 -35.99 -15.39 1.32
CA ASP A 338 -35.79 -15.19 -0.12
C ASP A 338 -34.44 -14.54 -0.40
N PHE A 339 -34.01 -13.62 0.47
CA PHE A 339 -32.69 -13.01 0.40
C PHE A 339 -31.59 -14.07 0.43
N LYS A 340 -31.63 -15.02 1.37
CA LYS A 340 -30.66 -16.12 1.45
C LYS A 340 -30.68 -17.06 0.23
N ILE A 341 -31.83 -17.22 -0.42
CA ILE A 341 -32.00 -18.13 -1.57
C ILE A 341 -31.47 -17.48 -2.86
N HIS A 342 -31.74 -16.20 -3.07
CA HIS A 342 -31.50 -15.54 -4.35
C HIS A 342 -30.17 -14.79 -4.45
N PHE A 343 -29.58 -14.43 -3.31
CA PHE A 343 -28.29 -13.74 -3.26
C PHE A 343 -27.18 -14.69 -2.81
N VAL A 344 -25.98 -14.48 -3.34
CA VAL A 344 -24.80 -15.33 -3.07
C VAL A 344 -23.96 -14.72 -1.97
N ASP A 345 -23.66 -13.43 -2.07
CA ASP A 345 -22.78 -12.72 -1.15
C ASP A 345 -23.48 -11.51 -0.55
N LEU A 346 -23.29 -11.33 0.75
CA LEU A 346 -23.54 -10.11 1.49
C LEU A 346 -22.19 -9.50 1.89
N VAL A 347 -21.96 -8.26 1.52
CA VAL A 347 -20.77 -7.49 1.88
C VAL A 347 -21.17 -6.42 2.89
N ILE A 348 -20.48 -6.39 4.02
CA ILE A 348 -20.64 -5.40 5.08
C ILE A 348 -19.31 -4.66 5.22
N CYS A 349 -19.30 -3.36 4.92
CA CYS A 349 -18.14 -2.50 5.11
C CYS A 349 -18.27 -1.75 6.44
N LYS A 350 -17.42 -2.12 7.40
CA LYS A 350 -17.29 -1.44 8.68
C LYS A 350 -16.39 -0.22 8.50
N LEU A 351 -16.82 0.92 9.04
CA LEU A 351 -16.09 2.18 8.93
C LEU A 351 -14.80 2.17 9.76
N THR A 352 -13.82 2.97 9.31
CA THR A 352 -12.62 3.25 10.10
C THR A 352 -12.93 4.17 11.27
N PRO A 353 -12.13 4.16 12.34
CA PRO A 353 -12.30 5.06 13.49
C PRO A 353 -12.45 6.54 13.10
N ASP A 354 -11.76 6.98 12.05
CA ASP A 354 -11.78 8.37 11.57
C ASP A 354 -13.13 8.80 10.96
N LEU A 355 -13.92 7.84 10.46
CA LEU A 355 -15.25 8.06 9.89
C LEU A 355 -16.39 7.70 10.86
N MET A 356 -16.05 7.16 12.04
CA MET A 356 -17.01 6.84 13.09
C MET A 356 -17.26 8.05 14.01
N SER A 357 -18.38 8.03 14.74
CA SER A 357 -18.64 9.00 15.81
C SER A 357 -17.51 8.98 16.86
N GLN A 358 -17.30 10.07 17.61
CA GLN A 358 -16.25 10.08 18.64
C GLN A 358 -16.44 9.03 19.74
N GLU A 359 -17.65 8.51 19.96
CA GLU A 359 -17.93 7.48 20.96
C GLU A 359 -17.67 6.06 20.43
N ASP A 360 -17.90 5.82 19.14
CA ASP A 360 -17.67 4.53 18.48
C ASP A 360 -16.20 4.38 18.01
N GLY A 361 -15.60 5.48 17.53
CA GLY A 361 -14.22 5.56 17.06
C GLY A 361 -13.18 5.34 18.16
N LYS A 362 -13.44 5.80 19.39
CA LYS A 362 -12.55 5.60 20.55
C LYS A 362 -12.37 4.13 20.95
N LYS A 363 -13.25 3.23 20.49
CA LYS A 363 -13.19 1.80 20.81
C LYS A 363 -12.26 1.00 19.90
N TRP A 364 -11.83 1.53 18.75
CA TRP A 364 -11.04 0.79 17.77
C TRP A 364 -9.76 1.56 17.39
N MET A 365 -8.62 0.87 17.53
CA MET A 365 -7.34 1.26 16.96
C MET A 365 -7.18 0.67 15.56
N TYR A 366 -6.49 1.41 14.70
CA TYR A 366 -6.16 1.03 13.33
C TYR A 366 -4.65 1.12 13.11
N SER A 367 -4.03 0.05 12.61
CA SER A 367 -2.64 0.05 12.14
C SER A 367 -2.56 -0.39 10.69
N LEU A 368 -1.76 0.31 9.89
CA LEU A 368 -1.45 -0.05 8.51
C LEU A 368 0.06 -0.24 8.34
N LYS A 369 0.46 -1.29 7.64
CA LYS A 369 1.84 -1.53 7.20
C LYS A 369 1.87 -1.92 5.73
N SER A 370 2.81 -1.35 4.99
CA SER A 370 3.08 -1.80 3.62
C SER A 370 4.07 -2.97 3.62
N GLY A 371 3.98 -3.82 2.61
CA GLY A 371 4.91 -4.93 2.37
C GLY A 371 4.98 -5.29 0.89
N ARG A 372 5.91 -6.19 0.55
CA ARG A 372 6.10 -6.66 -0.82
C ARG A 372 6.57 -8.12 -0.83
N TRP A 373 6.03 -8.90 -1.75
CA TRP A 373 6.60 -10.19 -2.16
C TRP A 373 7.56 -9.95 -3.34
N VAL A 374 8.82 -10.30 -3.14
CA VAL A 374 9.92 -10.14 -4.10
C VAL A 374 10.41 -11.51 -4.50
N LYS A 375 10.50 -11.76 -5.81
CA LYS A 375 11.00 -13.02 -6.36
C LYS A 375 12.41 -13.31 -5.84
N GLY A 376 12.65 -14.55 -5.44
CA GLY A 376 13.93 -15.01 -4.88
C GLY A 376 14.22 -14.57 -3.44
N SER A 377 13.41 -13.70 -2.83
CA SER A 377 13.70 -13.16 -1.49
C SER A 377 12.54 -13.29 -0.51
N THR A 378 11.39 -12.67 -0.78
CA THR A 378 10.25 -12.65 0.16
C THR A 378 8.98 -13.31 -0.40
N ALA A 379 8.98 -13.73 -1.66
CA ALA A 379 7.89 -14.47 -2.29
C ALA A 379 7.95 -15.98 -1.97
N GLY A 380 7.74 -16.34 -0.70
CA GLY A 380 7.91 -17.70 -0.19
C GLY A 380 6.78 -18.67 -0.53
N GLY A 381 5.61 -18.18 -0.94
CA GLY A 381 4.41 -18.97 -1.21
C GLY A 381 3.74 -19.52 0.05
N SER A 382 2.71 -20.36 -0.10
CA SER A 382 1.97 -20.99 1.00
C SER A 382 2.68 -22.25 1.56
N LEU A 383 2.22 -22.74 2.72
CA LEU A 383 2.77 -23.97 3.34
C LEU A 383 2.60 -25.23 2.48
N GLY A 384 1.63 -25.25 1.55
CA GLY A 384 1.31 -26.43 0.73
C GLY A 384 2.34 -26.75 -0.36
N PHE A 385 3.25 -25.82 -0.68
CA PHE A 385 4.27 -26.03 -1.71
C PHE A 385 5.55 -26.63 -1.11
N CYS A 386 6.02 -27.74 -1.70
CA CYS A 386 7.05 -28.66 -1.19
C CYS A 386 8.48 -28.10 -1.01
N ASN A 387 8.71 -26.81 -1.22
CA ASN A 387 10.06 -26.23 -1.21
C ASN A 387 10.48 -25.65 0.14
N GLY A 388 9.61 -25.68 1.16
CA GLY A 388 9.97 -25.23 2.52
C GLY A 388 10.27 -23.73 2.63
N ASN A 389 9.84 -22.91 1.66
CA ASN A 389 10.18 -21.48 1.56
C ASN A 389 9.17 -20.55 2.26
N PHE A 390 8.11 -21.07 2.88
CA PHE A 390 7.07 -20.27 3.55
C PHE A 390 7.63 -19.28 4.58
N TRP A 391 8.66 -19.69 5.32
CA TRP A 391 9.32 -18.83 6.31
C TRP A 391 9.95 -17.58 5.70
N MET A 392 10.23 -17.57 4.39
CA MET A 392 10.79 -16.43 3.67
C MET A 392 9.78 -15.30 3.45
N ASN A 393 8.47 -15.56 3.60
CA ASN A 393 7.47 -14.48 3.54
C ASN A 393 7.73 -13.39 4.60
N PRO A 394 7.25 -12.16 4.38
CA PRO A 394 7.28 -11.11 5.40
C PRO A 394 6.58 -11.55 6.70
N GLN A 395 7.08 -11.12 7.85
CA GLN A 395 6.53 -11.49 9.16
C GLN A 395 6.20 -10.22 9.96
N TYR A 396 4.99 -10.15 10.51
CA TYR A 396 4.51 -9.00 11.28
C TYR A 396 4.11 -9.44 12.68
N TRP A 397 4.68 -8.78 13.68
CA TRP A 397 4.41 -9.05 15.08
C TRP A 397 3.22 -8.22 15.54
N LEU A 398 2.19 -8.91 15.99
CA LEU A 398 0.97 -8.32 16.54
C LEU A 398 0.91 -8.60 18.04
N ASN A 399 1.11 -7.56 18.85
CA ASN A 399 0.89 -7.63 20.29
C ASN A 399 -0.54 -7.15 20.60
N VAL A 400 -1.40 -8.07 21.02
CA VAL A 400 -2.78 -7.79 21.44
C VAL A 400 -2.79 -7.53 22.94
N LEU A 401 -3.25 -6.35 23.35
CA LEU A 401 -3.19 -5.91 24.75
C LEU A 401 -4.55 -6.06 25.44
N PRO A 402 -4.58 -6.35 26.74
CA PRO A 402 -5.83 -6.42 27.49
C PRO A 402 -6.51 -5.05 27.56
N VAL A 403 -7.84 -5.06 27.62
CA VAL A 403 -8.67 -3.86 27.78
C VAL A 403 -9.12 -3.79 29.23
N GLU A 404 -8.93 -2.64 29.88
CA GLU A 404 -9.08 -2.46 31.34
C GLU A 404 -10.55 -2.44 31.83
N ASP A 405 -11.53 -2.60 30.94
CA ASP A 405 -12.94 -2.24 31.21
C ASP A 405 -13.83 -3.35 31.83
N SER A 406 -13.30 -4.47 32.32
CA SER A 406 -14.15 -5.40 33.08
C SER A 406 -13.37 -6.25 34.08
N LYS A 407 -13.71 -6.10 35.37
CA LYS A 407 -13.22 -6.88 36.53
C LYS A 407 -13.58 -8.39 36.49
N LYS A 408 -13.86 -8.99 35.32
CA LYS A 408 -14.14 -10.43 35.19
C LYS A 408 -13.54 -10.99 33.89
N SER A 409 -12.61 -11.94 34.05
CA SER A 409 -11.98 -12.83 33.05
C SER A 409 -11.06 -12.18 31.99
N LEU A 410 -10.02 -12.92 31.57
CA LEU A 410 -9.25 -12.66 30.33
C LEU A 410 -10.24 -12.64 29.15
N SER A 411 -10.83 -11.49 28.87
CA SER A 411 -11.81 -11.37 27.79
C SER A 411 -11.09 -11.44 26.44
N MET A 412 -11.60 -12.29 25.54
CA MET A 412 -11.07 -12.37 24.18
C MET A 412 -11.26 -11.02 23.48
N CYS A 413 -10.20 -10.55 22.82
CA CYS A 413 -10.18 -9.32 22.05
C CYS A 413 -10.64 -9.59 20.62
N SER A 414 -11.60 -8.80 20.14
CA SER A 414 -11.96 -8.81 18.72
C SER A 414 -10.85 -8.11 17.91
N VAL A 415 -10.27 -8.84 16.96
CA VAL A 415 -9.20 -8.37 16.09
C VAL A 415 -9.57 -8.69 14.65
N VAL A 416 -9.59 -7.67 13.78
CA VAL A 416 -9.80 -7.84 12.35
C VAL A 416 -8.47 -7.62 11.64
N ILE A 417 -8.06 -8.57 10.81
CA ILE A 417 -6.84 -8.48 10.01
C ILE A 417 -7.25 -8.52 8.54
N SER A 418 -6.79 -7.53 7.79
CA SER A 418 -7.06 -7.33 6.37
C SER A 418 -5.73 -7.28 5.61
N LEU A 419 -5.59 -8.14 4.60
CA LEU A 419 -4.47 -8.17 3.67
C LEU A 419 -4.98 -7.75 2.29
N MET A 420 -4.43 -6.69 1.73
CA MET A 420 -4.85 -6.16 0.43
C MET A 420 -3.66 -6.06 -0.52
N GLN A 421 -3.76 -6.67 -1.69
CA GLN A 421 -2.75 -6.58 -2.74
C GLN A 421 -2.95 -5.29 -3.55
N LYS A 422 -1.86 -4.64 -3.92
CA LYS A 422 -1.88 -3.46 -4.79
C LYS A 422 -1.77 -3.88 -6.24
N HIS A 423 -2.47 -3.19 -7.12
CA HIS A 423 -2.31 -3.39 -8.56
C HIS A 423 -0.98 -2.84 -9.04
N SER A 424 -0.30 -3.58 -9.92
CA SER A 424 0.92 -3.15 -10.60
C SER A 424 0.63 -2.23 -11.81
N THR A 425 -0.60 -2.26 -12.33
CA THR A 425 -1.05 -1.50 -13.49
C THR A 425 -2.03 -0.39 -13.10
N LYS A 426 -2.04 0.70 -13.87
CA LYS A 426 -3.08 1.74 -13.73
C LYS A 426 -4.45 1.23 -14.20
N HIS A 427 -4.47 0.43 -15.27
CA HIS A 427 -5.68 -0.16 -15.85
C HIS A 427 -6.14 -1.34 -15.01
N ARG A 428 -7.29 -1.16 -14.34
CA ARG A 428 -7.88 -2.14 -13.42
C ARG A 428 -8.23 -3.45 -14.12
N ASN A 429 -8.74 -3.40 -15.35
CA ASN A 429 -9.16 -4.60 -16.07
C ASN A 429 -7.98 -5.50 -16.50
N GLN A 430 -6.75 -4.97 -16.49
CA GLN A 430 -5.51 -5.69 -16.78
C GLN A 430 -4.84 -6.23 -15.50
N ALA A 431 -5.28 -5.79 -14.33
CA ALA A 431 -4.68 -6.20 -13.07
C ALA A 431 -5.22 -7.57 -12.63
N THR A 432 -4.46 -8.62 -12.89
CA THR A 432 -4.79 -9.97 -12.40
C THR A 432 -4.56 -10.05 -10.89
N HIS A 433 -5.57 -10.51 -10.15
CA HIS A 433 -5.40 -10.78 -8.73
C HIS A 433 -4.59 -12.05 -8.52
N LEU A 434 -3.58 -11.98 -7.65
CA LEU A 434 -2.94 -13.17 -7.11
C LEU A 434 -3.87 -13.80 -6.07
N PHE A 435 -3.77 -15.12 -5.91
CA PHE A 435 -4.37 -15.80 -4.77
C PHE A 435 -3.57 -15.44 -3.51
N ILE A 436 -4.14 -14.58 -2.66
CA ILE A 436 -3.47 -14.06 -1.45
C ILE A 436 -4.15 -14.56 -0.18
N GLY A 437 -3.38 -14.64 0.90
CA GLY A 437 -3.87 -15.04 2.22
C GLY A 437 -2.81 -14.78 3.30
N PHE A 438 -3.16 -15.03 4.55
CA PHE A 438 -2.20 -14.92 5.65
C PHE A 438 -2.44 -15.99 6.71
N LEU A 439 -1.37 -16.37 7.39
CA LEU A 439 -1.43 -17.22 8.59
C LEU A 439 -1.11 -16.42 9.83
N LEU A 440 -1.84 -16.70 10.90
CA LEU A 440 -1.62 -16.15 12.22
C LEU A 440 -1.07 -17.24 13.14
N TYR A 441 0.10 -17.03 13.73
CA TYR A 441 0.68 -17.93 14.72
C TYR A 441 0.66 -17.29 16.09
N LYS A 442 0.23 -18.03 17.11
CA LYS A 442 0.42 -17.62 18.50
C LYS A 442 1.87 -17.85 18.87
N ASN A 443 2.56 -16.82 19.35
CA ASN A 443 3.95 -16.96 19.74
C ASN A 443 4.06 -17.46 21.18
N THR A 444 4.22 -18.77 21.34
CA THR A 444 4.42 -19.42 22.64
C THR A 444 5.88 -19.37 23.14
N ILE A 445 6.82 -18.82 22.36
CA ILE A 445 8.26 -18.74 22.71
C ILE A 445 8.52 -17.78 23.88
N LEU A 446 7.57 -16.88 24.19
CA LEU A 446 7.63 -16.01 25.36
C LEU A 446 7.08 -16.66 26.65
N LEU A 447 6.92 -17.98 26.69
CA LEU A 447 6.82 -18.70 27.97
C LEU A 447 8.23 -18.84 28.60
N PRO A 448 8.36 -18.83 29.94
CA PRO A 448 9.63 -18.55 30.65
C PRO A 448 10.73 -19.63 30.53
N PHE A 449 10.61 -20.58 29.61
CA PHE A 449 11.43 -21.80 29.57
C PHE A 449 12.40 -21.89 28.39
N PHE A 450 12.55 -20.83 27.57
CA PHE A 450 13.64 -20.73 26.60
C PHE A 450 14.71 -19.74 27.09
N PRO A 451 16.01 -20.09 26.99
CA PRO A 451 17.09 -19.27 27.53
C PRO A 451 17.13 -17.87 26.91
N GLU A 452 17.53 -16.88 27.72
CA GLU A 452 17.56 -15.42 27.49
C GLU A 452 18.09 -14.97 26.12
N GLN A 453 18.80 -15.83 25.39
CA GLN A 453 19.34 -15.59 24.05
C GLN A 453 18.27 -15.33 22.96
N TYR A 454 17.01 -15.69 23.17
CA TYR A 454 15.91 -15.47 22.22
C TYR A 454 14.98 -14.31 22.59
N GLN A 455 15.04 -13.80 23.82
CA GLN A 455 14.16 -12.71 24.27
C GLN A 455 14.60 -11.34 23.73
N GLU A 456 15.86 -11.20 23.32
CA GLU A 456 16.42 -9.93 22.81
C GLU A 456 16.67 -9.91 21.28
N SER A 457 16.44 -11.00 20.56
CA SER A 457 16.75 -11.03 19.13
C SER A 457 15.49 -10.81 18.27
N ASN A 458 15.37 -9.57 17.75
CA ASN A 458 14.62 -9.28 16.53
C ASN A 458 15.15 -10.18 15.40
N ARG A 459 14.72 -11.45 15.34
CA ARG A 459 15.06 -12.42 14.29
C ARG A 459 13.80 -13.00 13.64
N LYS A 460 13.85 -13.16 12.32
CA LYS A 460 12.82 -13.82 11.52
C LYS A 460 12.64 -15.24 12.04
N LEU A 461 11.40 -15.70 12.20
CA LEU A 461 11.15 -17.06 12.68
C LEU A 461 11.71 -18.08 11.68
N PRO A 462 12.49 -19.07 12.14
CA PRO A 462 13.15 -20.04 11.27
C PRO A 462 12.13 -21.05 10.70
N PRO A 463 12.47 -21.75 9.61
CA PRO A 463 11.58 -22.76 9.00
C PRO A 463 11.03 -23.78 10.00
N ARG A 464 11.87 -24.25 10.94
CA ARG A 464 11.51 -25.22 11.98
C ARG A 464 10.36 -24.76 12.88
N PHE A 465 10.16 -23.45 13.05
CA PHE A 465 9.05 -22.92 13.83
C PHE A 465 7.71 -23.29 13.18
N PHE A 466 7.59 -23.03 11.87
CA PHE A 466 6.35 -23.22 11.11
C PHE A 466 5.98 -24.69 10.92
N THR A 467 6.97 -25.60 10.96
CA THR A 467 6.71 -27.05 10.94
C THR A 467 6.18 -27.56 12.29
N ARG A 468 6.56 -26.92 13.41
CA ARG A 468 6.22 -27.38 14.77
C ARG A 468 4.96 -26.73 15.34
N HIS A 469 4.59 -25.54 14.87
CA HIS A 469 3.47 -24.78 15.40
C HIS A 469 2.34 -24.76 14.38
N GLN A 470 1.11 -24.97 14.87
CA GLN A 470 -0.08 -24.85 14.05
C GLN A 470 -0.56 -23.40 14.05
N PRO A 471 -1.01 -22.86 12.90
CA PRO A 471 -1.61 -21.54 12.86
C PRO A 471 -2.96 -21.52 13.61
N VAL A 472 -3.31 -20.35 14.13
CA VAL A 472 -4.60 -20.06 14.78
C VAL A 472 -5.75 -20.25 13.78
N ASN A 473 -5.59 -19.74 12.55
CA ASN A 473 -6.48 -20.04 11.43
C ASN A 473 -6.04 -21.31 10.71
N LYS A 474 -6.48 -22.47 11.21
CA LYS A 474 -6.12 -23.80 10.69
C LYS A 474 -6.40 -24.00 9.19
N HIS A 475 -7.48 -23.41 8.69
CA HIS A 475 -7.83 -23.46 7.28
C HIS A 475 -7.37 -22.15 6.61
N GLN A 476 -6.25 -22.22 5.90
CA GLN A 476 -5.78 -21.08 5.12
C GLN A 476 -6.67 -20.92 3.89
N VAL A 477 -7.38 -19.80 3.80
CA VAL A 477 -8.16 -19.47 2.60
C VAL A 477 -7.34 -18.49 1.77
N PHE A 478 -6.95 -18.93 0.57
CA PHE A 478 -6.38 -18.07 -0.45
C PHE A 478 -7.46 -17.69 -1.45
N LEU A 479 -7.63 -16.39 -1.67
CA LEU A 479 -8.64 -15.87 -2.59
C LEU A 479 -7.98 -15.00 -3.65
N ASP A 480 -8.48 -15.07 -4.87
CA ASP A 480 -8.17 -14.19 -6.00
C ASP A 480 -8.93 -12.85 -5.88
N GLU A 481 -8.95 -12.28 -4.68
CA GLU A 481 -9.61 -11.01 -4.37
C GLU A 481 -8.57 -9.92 -4.09
N ARG A 482 -8.96 -8.65 -4.33
CA ARG A 482 -8.11 -7.50 -4.01
C ARG A 482 -7.75 -7.46 -2.52
N GLU A 483 -8.67 -7.91 -1.67
CA GLU A 483 -8.53 -7.88 -0.21
C GLU A 483 -9.07 -9.18 0.41
N VAL A 484 -8.32 -9.72 1.38
CA VAL A 484 -8.73 -10.86 2.21
C VAL A 484 -8.76 -10.42 3.67
N THR A 485 -9.92 -10.54 4.30
CA THR A 485 -10.17 -10.13 5.69
C THR A 485 -10.59 -11.31 6.54
N HIS A 486 -10.06 -11.42 7.75
CA HIS A 486 -10.54 -12.37 8.76
C HIS A 486 -10.79 -11.67 10.10
N ASP A 487 -11.93 -12.00 10.71
CA ASP A 487 -12.32 -11.59 12.06
C ASP A 487 -11.85 -12.67 13.06
N PHE A 488 -11.09 -12.28 14.08
CA PHE A 488 -10.56 -13.14 15.12
C PHE A 488 -11.05 -12.74 16.51
N HIS A 489 -11.20 -13.73 17.40
CA HIS A 489 -11.32 -13.53 18.84
C HIS A 489 -10.06 -14.07 19.50
N LEU A 490 -9.13 -13.18 19.84
CA LEU A 490 -7.78 -13.52 20.31
C LEU A 490 -7.64 -13.19 21.79
N GLU A 491 -6.99 -14.07 22.56
CA GLU A 491 -6.54 -13.69 23.90
C GLU A 491 -5.40 -12.65 23.80
N PRO A 492 -5.25 -11.77 24.82
CA PRO A 492 -4.11 -10.86 24.89
C PRO A 492 -2.78 -11.63 24.90
N CYS A 493 -2.05 -11.54 23.80
CA CYS A 493 -0.80 -12.26 23.58
C CYS A 493 -0.04 -11.65 22.38
N VAL A 494 1.16 -12.17 22.13
CA VAL A 494 1.95 -11.85 20.94
C VAL A 494 1.68 -12.89 19.86
N TYR A 495 1.33 -12.41 18.68
CA TYR A 495 1.07 -13.21 17.49
C TYR A 495 2.00 -12.79 16.36
N VAL A 496 2.21 -13.69 15.40
CA VAL A 496 2.94 -13.41 14.16
C VAL A 496 2.03 -13.65 12.97
N ILE A 497 1.84 -12.60 12.18
CA ILE A 497 1.10 -12.61 10.91
C ILE A 497 2.10 -12.82 9.78
N VAL A 498 1.86 -13.83 8.96
CA VAL A 498 2.67 -14.14 7.78
C VAL A 498 1.78 -14.03 6.53
N PRO A 499 1.76 -12.87 5.86
CA PRO A 499 1.08 -12.72 4.58
C PRO A 499 1.87 -13.39 3.44
N SER A 500 1.17 -14.13 2.60
CA SER A 500 1.76 -14.88 1.48
C SER A 500 0.83 -14.90 0.27
N THR A 501 1.42 -15.09 -0.90
CA THR A 501 0.70 -15.60 -2.08
C THR A 501 0.52 -17.12 -1.97
N LEU A 502 -0.40 -17.69 -2.74
CA LEU A 502 -0.61 -19.13 -2.79
C LEU A 502 0.64 -19.82 -3.33
N GLU A 503 1.08 -19.40 -4.52
CA GLU A 503 2.27 -19.93 -5.19
C GLU A 503 3.52 -19.13 -4.81
N PRO A 504 4.70 -19.77 -4.71
CA PRO A 504 5.96 -19.08 -4.49
C PRO A 504 6.38 -18.26 -5.72
N GLN A 505 7.35 -17.36 -5.55
CA GLN A 505 7.95 -16.53 -6.63
C GLN A 505 7.00 -15.52 -7.31
N GLN A 506 5.76 -15.39 -6.84
CA GLN A 506 4.82 -14.37 -7.30
C GLN A 506 5.13 -13.01 -6.65
N GLU A 507 5.18 -11.96 -7.46
CA GLU A 507 5.53 -10.61 -7.01
C GLU A 507 4.30 -9.72 -6.91
N SER A 508 4.14 -9.05 -5.78
CA SER A 508 3.16 -7.97 -5.63
C SER A 508 3.48 -7.14 -4.39
N GLU A 509 3.10 -5.86 -4.43
CA GLU A 509 2.98 -5.07 -3.21
C GLU A 509 1.68 -5.38 -2.49
N PHE A 510 1.67 -5.20 -1.17
CA PHE A 510 0.48 -5.34 -0.36
C PHE A 510 0.45 -4.34 0.80
N ILE A 511 -0.72 -4.17 1.38
CA ILE A 511 -0.93 -3.51 2.66
C ILE A 511 -1.57 -4.48 3.64
N LEU A 512 -1.06 -4.49 4.86
CA LEU A 512 -1.60 -5.23 5.99
C LEU A 512 -2.24 -4.23 6.96
N ARG A 513 -3.51 -4.44 7.25
CA ARG A 513 -4.33 -3.59 8.12
C ARG A 513 -4.81 -4.41 9.31
N VAL A 514 -4.67 -3.85 10.50
CA VAL A 514 -5.14 -4.49 11.74
C VAL A 514 -6.04 -3.52 12.49
N PHE A 515 -7.20 -4.02 12.89
CA PHE A 515 -8.19 -3.30 13.68
C PHE A 515 -8.43 -4.07 14.98
N SER A 516 -8.27 -3.42 16.12
CA SER A 516 -8.64 -3.99 17.42
C SER A 516 -8.81 -2.88 18.45
N ARG A 517 -9.29 -3.19 19.65
CA ARG A 517 -9.40 -2.17 20.71
C ARG A 517 -8.05 -1.62 21.16
N LYS A 518 -7.05 -2.50 21.35
CA LYS A 518 -5.70 -2.13 21.79
C LYS A 518 -4.69 -3.11 21.21
N HIS A 519 -3.78 -2.63 20.37
CA HIS A 519 -2.70 -3.45 19.81
C HIS A 519 -1.45 -2.65 19.43
N ILE A 520 -0.34 -3.37 19.26
CA ILE A 520 0.89 -2.85 18.66
C ILE A 520 1.26 -3.76 17.48
N LEU A 521 1.38 -3.18 16.28
CA LEU A 521 1.79 -3.88 15.06
C LEU A 521 3.20 -3.45 14.65
N ARG A 522 4.15 -4.39 14.65
CA ARG A 522 5.54 -4.17 14.23
C ARG A 522 5.87 -5.06 13.03
N ILE A 523 6.57 -4.50 12.05
CA ILE A 523 7.15 -5.31 10.96
C ILE A 523 8.43 -5.92 11.49
N PHE A 524 8.69 -7.20 11.18
CA PHE A 524 10.05 -7.70 11.23
C PHE A 524 10.88 -7.00 10.15
N ASN A 525 11.58 -5.96 10.58
CA ASN A 525 12.49 -5.19 9.76
C ASN A 525 13.75 -5.07 10.63
N HIS A 526 14.92 -5.41 10.09
CA HIS A 526 16.23 -5.11 10.70
C HIS A 526 16.47 -3.60 10.97
N LEU A 527 15.45 -2.76 10.80
CA LEU A 527 15.53 -1.43 10.22
C LEU A 527 15.02 -0.31 11.12
N VAL A 528 14.48 -0.59 12.32
CA VAL A 528 13.93 0.50 13.15
C VAL A 528 14.57 0.61 14.53
N ASP A 529 15.12 -0.47 15.09
CA ASP A 529 15.82 -0.36 16.39
C ASP A 529 17.35 -0.49 16.27
N ASN A 530 17.90 -0.97 15.14
CA ASN A 530 19.34 -1.20 14.98
C ASN A 530 20.11 -0.12 14.20
N ILE A 531 19.45 0.86 13.57
CA ILE A 531 20.17 2.03 13.01
C ILE A 531 20.77 2.88 14.15
N PHE A 532 20.29 2.69 15.37
CA PHE A 532 20.57 3.60 16.47
C PHE A 532 21.68 3.19 17.44
N LEU A 533 22.18 1.98 17.30
CA LEU A 533 23.34 1.54 18.05
C LEU A 533 24.32 0.94 17.05
N LEU A 534 24.93 1.82 16.24
CA LEU A 534 26.33 1.58 15.90
C LEU A 534 27.08 1.51 17.23
N GLN A 535 27.17 0.32 17.83
CA GLN A 535 28.19 -0.01 18.83
C GLN A 535 29.52 0.03 18.09
N VAL A 536 30.03 1.24 17.87
CA VAL A 536 31.35 1.49 17.29
C VAL A 536 32.47 0.95 18.20
N ASN A 537 32.15 0.61 19.46
CA ASN A 537 33.10 0.05 20.41
C ASN A 537 33.79 -1.21 19.85
N GLY A 538 33.06 -2.14 19.22
CA GLY A 538 33.68 -3.36 18.66
C GLY A 538 34.47 -3.15 17.36
N PHE A 539 34.10 -2.12 16.57
CA PHE A 539 34.78 -1.81 15.30
C PHE A 539 36.19 -1.31 15.53
N PHE A 540 36.40 -0.32 16.42
CA PHE A 540 37.74 0.21 16.69
C PHE A 540 38.65 -0.80 17.41
N ASP A 541 38.11 -1.63 18.29
CA ASP A 541 38.88 -2.67 18.97
C ASP A 541 39.37 -3.74 17.97
N THR A 542 38.50 -4.18 17.05
CA THR A 542 38.85 -5.17 16.00
C THR A 542 39.80 -4.57 14.94
N LEU A 543 39.59 -3.30 14.57
CA LEU A 543 40.51 -2.57 13.68
C LEU A 543 41.89 -2.43 14.32
N LYS A 544 41.96 -2.16 15.62
CA LYS A 544 43.22 -1.99 16.34
C LYS A 544 43.98 -3.31 16.44
N GLU A 545 43.33 -4.42 16.79
CA GLU A 545 43.96 -5.75 16.82
C GLU A 545 44.45 -6.24 15.45
N ILE A 546 43.76 -5.88 14.36
CA ILE A 546 44.16 -6.22 12.99
C ILE A 546 45.30 -5.33 12.52
N VAL A 547 45.18 -4.00 12.72
CA VAL A 547 46.23 -3.05 12.37
C VAL A 547 47.51 -3.37 13.14
N ASP A 548 47.46 -3.64 14.43
CA ASP A 548 48.63 -3.97 15.27
C ASP A 548 49.29 -5.30 14.85
N ARG A 549 48.54 -6.24 14.24
CA ARG A 549 49.09 -7.49 13.67
C ARG A 549 49.90 -7.28 12.38
N TYR A 550 49.59 -6.24 11.62
CA TYR A 550 50.21 -5.96 10.33
C TYR A 550 51.08 -4.69 10.32
N GLU A 551 51.03 -3.86 11.38
CA GLU A 551 51.98 -2.77 11.64
C GLU A 551 53.35 -3.36 12.02
N GLY A 552 54.29 -3.35 11.08
CA GLY A 552 55.67 -3.77 11.31
C GLY A 552 56.69 -2.81 10.69
N LYS A 553 57.99 -2.99 11.01
CA LYS A 553 59.12 -2.19 10.48
C LYS A 553 59.11 -2.01 8.94
N ILE A 554 58.60 -3.01 8.22
CA ILE A 554 58.53 -3.04 6.74
C ILE A 554 57.66 -1.90 6.18
N TRP A 555 56.67 -1.45 6.93
CA TRP A 555 55.67 -0.49 6.47
C TRP A 555 56.12 0.95 6.66
N GLU A 556 56.76 1.25 7.80
CA GLU A 556 57.45 2.53 8.00
C GLU A 556 58.61 2.68 7.01
N ASP A 557 59.31 1.59 6.66
CA ASP A 557 60.34 1.60 5.62
C ASP A 557 59.76 1.90 4.22
N PHE A 558 58.57 1.39 3.88
CA PHE A 558 57.89 1.70 2.62
C PHE A 558 57.47 3.18 2.53
N PHE A 559 56.82 3.69 3.59
CA PHE A 559 56.46 5.12 3.67
C PHE A 559 57.70 5.99 3.56
N THR A 560 58.73 5.70 4.36
CA THR A 560 59.98 6.48 4.35
C THR A 560 60.64 6.45 2.97
N LYS A 561 60.78 5.28 2.34
CA LYS A 561 61.43 5.13 1.03
C LYS A 561 60.62 5.72 -0.14
N HIS A 562 59.31 5.53 -0.16
CA HIS A 562 58.45 6.06 -1.23
C HIS A 562 58.31 7.58 -1.13
N PHE A 563 58.08 8.11 0.07
CA PHE A 563 57.93 9.55 0.28
C PHE A 563 59.27 10.29 0.22
N GLU A 564 60.41 9.68 0.57
CA GLU A 564 61.74 10.25 0.27
C GLU A 564 62.01 10.34 -1.23
N GLN A 565 61.59 9.34 -2.02
CA GLN A 565 61.74 9.38 -3.48
C GLN A 565 60.86 10.46 -4.12
N VAL A 566 59.63 10.64 -3.63
CA VAL A 566 58.74 11.73 -4.06
C VAL A 566 59.31 13.09 -3.65
N ARG A 567 59.84 13.22 -2.43
CA ARG A 567 60.51 14.43 -1.93
C ARG A 567 61.73 14.79 -2.78
N LYS A 568 62.60 13.82 -3.11
CA LYS A 568 63.78 14.00 -3.98
C LYS A 568 63.42 14.39 -5.43
N LYS A 569 62.27 13.95 -5.96
CA LYS A 569 61.81 14.34 -7.31
C LYS A 569 61.17 15.73 -7.35
N ASN A 570 60.45 16.13 -6.30
CA ASN A 570 59.80 17.46 -6.22
C ASN A 570 60.76 18.60 -5.84
N LEU A 571 61.92 18.29 -5.26
CA LEU A 571 63.00 19.24 -4.95
C LEU A 571 63.65 19.93 -6.17
N LYS A 572 63.32 19.52 -7.40
CA LYS A 572 63.81 20.17 -8.63
C LYS A 572 62.96 21.36 -9.11
N PHE A 573 61.79 21.64 -8.53
CA PHE A 573 60.84 22.60 -9.14
C PHE A 573 60.28 23.75 -8.29
N SER A 574 60.41 23.79 -6.96
CA SER A 574 60.15 25.01 -6.15
C SER A 574 60.42 24.78 -4.65
N PRO A 575 61.00 25.75 -3.90
CA PRO A 575 61.34 25.58 -2.49
C PRO A 575 60.25 26.05 -1.49
N ILE A 576 58.94 25.90 -1.78
CA ILE A 576 57.88 26.46 -0.89
C ILE A 576 56.76 25.48 -0.44
N SER A 577 56.60 24.26 -0.96
CA SER A 577 55.55 23.35 -0.43
C SER A 577 56.08 22.35 0.61
N GLN A 578 55.97 22.71 1.89
CA GLN A 578 56.21 21.81 3.03
C GLN A 578 55.02 20.84 3.22
N ASN A 579 55.02 19.74 2.47
CA ASN A 579 54.40 18.40 2.73
C ASN A 579 53.98 17.76 1.39
N PRO A 580 54.35 16.49 1.11
CA PRO A 580 53.95 15.84 -0.13
C PRO A 580 52.49 15.39 -0.07
N GLU A 581 51.66 15.94 -0.95
CA GLU A 581 50.26 15.58 -1.13
C GLU A 581 50.07 14.56 -2.27
N ILE A 582 49.06 13.68 -2.15
CA ILE A 582 48.79 12.56 -3.07
C ILE A 582 47.50 12.83 -3.85
N ASN A 583 47.57 12.99 -5.16
CA ASN A 583 46.41 13.12 -6.04
C ASN A 583 45.86 11.75 -6.52
N ALA A 584 44.73 11.74 -7.24
CA ALA A 584 44.06 10.51 -7.69
C ALA A 584 44.92 9.57 -8.54
N VAL A 585 45.72 10.14 -9.44
CA VAL A 585 46.59 9.37 -10.34
C VAL A 585 47.75 8.77 -9.55
N GLN A 586 48.30 9.52 -8.59
CA GLN A 586 49.34 9.02 -7.69
C GLN A 586 48.78 7.94 -6.76
N LEU A 587 47.58 8.13 -6.19
CA LEU A 587 46.91 7.15 -5.35
C LEU A 587 46.68 5.84 -6.10
N GLN A 588 46.18 5.90 -7.34
CA GLN A 588 45.99 4.70 -8.17
C GLN A 588 47.31 3.95 -8.40
N ARG A 589 48.37 4.67 -8.77
CA ARG A 589 49.70 4.09 -8.97
C ARG A 589 50.24 3.46 -7.69
N ILE A 590 50.02 4.09 -6.53
CA ILE A 590 50.45 3.57 -5.23
C ILE A 590 49.70 2.28 -4.91
N LEU A 591 48.36 2.30 -4.92
CA LEU A 591 47.54 1.13 -4.56
C LEU A 591 47.77 -0.09 -5.48
N ASN A 592 48.03 0.16 -6.77
CA ASN A 592 48.24 -0.91 -7.76
C ASN A 592 49.71 -1.41 -7.83
N ASN A 593 50.69 -0.56 -7.48
CA ASN A 593 52.10 -0.99 -7.44
C ASN A 593 52.51 -1.58 -6.10
N ILE A 594 51.70 -1.39 -5.05
CA ILE A 594 51.95 -2.03 -3.77
C ILE A 594 51.72 -3.54 -3.91
N SER A 595 52.77 -4.26 -3.60
CA SER A 595 52.73 -5.69 -3.44
C SER A 595 51.99 -6.01 -2.14
N TRP A 596 50.71 -6.36 -2.25
CA TRP A 596 49.88 -6.95 -1.18
C TRP A 596 50.38 -8.37 -0.82
N ARG A 597 51.71 -8.55 -0.69
CA ARG A 597 52.45 -9.82 -0.69
C ARG A 597 52.07 -10.78 0.45
N ASN A 598 51.42 -10.27 1.50
CA ASN A 598 50.91 -11.07 2.61
C ASN A 598 49.50 -11.65 2.33
N PHE A 599 48.86 -11.19 1.25
CA PHE A 599 47.49 -11.53 0.84
C PHE A 599 47.51 -12.14 -0.57
N GLN A 600 48.29 -13.21 -0.75
CA GLN A 600 48.32 -13.96 -2.00
C GLN A 600 46.92 -14.54 -2.25
N ASN A 601 46.22 -14.14 -3.33
CA ASN A 601 45.33 -15.00 -4.15
C ASN A 601 44.52 -14.26 -5.24
N PHE A 602 44.50 -12.92 -5.32
CA PHE A 602 43.91 -12.19 -6.45
C PHE A 602 44.61 -10.85 -6.72
N ARG A 603 44.62 -10.39 -7.98
CA ARG A 603 45.19 -9.08 -8.35
C ARG A 603 44.21 -7.96 -7.99
N LEU A 604 44.58 -7.15 -7.02
CA LEU A 604 43.88 -5.91 -6.70
C LEU A 604 44.17 -4.87 -7.78
N ASN A 605 43.13 -4.32 -8.41
CA ASN A 605 43.26 -3.27 -9.41
C ASN A 605 42.24 -2.15 -9.15
N PHE A 606 42.73 -1.04 -8.60
CA PHE A 606 41.93 0.15 -8.39
C PHE A 606 41.81 0.95 -9.69
N SER A 607 40.58 1.24 -10.10
CA SER A 607 40.29 2.15 -11.19
C SER A 607 40.55 3.61 -10.80
N LEU A 608 40.76 4.49 -11.78
CA LEU A 608 40.94 5.91 -11.51
C LEU A 608 39.69 6.51 -10.84
N ASP A 609 38.51 6.07 -11.28
CA ASP A 609 37.22 6.51 -10.75
C ASP A 609 37.03 6.06 -9.29
N SER A 610 37.46 4.84 -8.93
CA SER A 610 37.47 4.36 -7.55
C SER A 610 38.40 5.20 -6.68
N CYS A 611 39.61 5.53 -7.17
CA CYS A 611 40.55 6.40 -6.45
C CYS A 611 40.03 7.83 -6.30
N GLN A 612 39.37 8.39 -7.32
CA GLN A 612 38.69 9.68 -7.22
C GLN A 612 37.54 9.65 -6.22
N GLY A 613 36.77 8.56 -6.20
CA GLY A 613 35.69 8.35 -5.24
C GLY A 613 36.20 8.24 -3.80
N ILE A 614 37.29 7.52 -3.57
CA ILE A 614 37.98 7.43 -2.27
C ILE A 614 38.51 8.79 -1.85
N LEU A 615 39.12 9.54 -2.77
CA LEU A 615 39.61 10.89 -2.50
C LEU A 615 38.51 11.86 -2.11
N ALA A 616 37.43 11.91 -2.88
CA ALA A 616 36.29 12.79 -2.60
C ALA A 616 35.60 12.47 -1.26
N LEU A 617 35.80 11.26 -0.72
CA LEU A 617 35.30 10.84 0.57
C LEU A 617 36.23 11.27 1.73
N LEU A 618 37.53 11.43 1.48
CA LEU A 618 38.56 11.67 2.51
C LEU A 618 39.15 13.07 2.50
N ASP A 619 39.06 13.79 1.39
CA ASP A 619 39.54 15.18 1.22
C ASP A 619 38.57 16.17 1.87
N LEU A 620 38.64 16.25 3.20
CA LEU A 620 37.80 17.14 4.02
C LEU A 620 38.10 18.64 3.76
N ASN A 621 39.25 18.95 3.17
CA ASN A 621 39.72 20.31 2.90
C ASN A 621 39.48 20.76 1.45
N ALA A 622 38.86 19.92 0.61
CA ALA A 622 38.59 20.18 -0.80
C ALA A 622 39.84 20.59 -1.62
N THR A 623 41.00 20.04 -1.25
CA THR A 623 42.30 20.31 -1.88
C THR A 623 42.51 19.54 -3.19
N GLY A 624 41.69 18.51 -3.44
CA GLY A 624 41.87 17.54 -4.51
C GLY A 624 42.99 16.52 -4.25
N THR A 625 43.52 16.45 -3.02
CA THR A 625 44.69 15.64 -2.65
C THR A 625 44.58 15.04 -1.24
N LEU A 626 45.43 14.07 -0.90
CA LEU A 626 45.58 13.53 0.47
C LEU A 626 46.93 13.88 1.06
N SER A 627 46.92 14.33 2.30
CA SER A 627 48.12 14.35 3.14
C SER A 627 48.58 12.92 3.48
N ILE A 628 49.83 12.80 3.91
CA ILE A 628 50.39 11.55 4.43
C ILE A 628 49.57 10.98 5.60
N GLN A 629 49.05 11.84 6.47
CA GLN A 629 48.30 11.41 7.65
C GLN A 629 46.94 10.82 7.23
N GLU A 630 46.24 11.47 6.30
CA GLU A 630 44.98 10.96 5.74
C GLU A 630 45.19 9.65 4.97
N PHE A 631 46.27 9.54 4.21
CA PHE A 631 46.61 8.30 3.51
C PHE A 631 46.94 7.15 4.49
N ARG A 632 47.60 7.42 5.63
CA ARG A 632 47.82 6.41 6.68
C ARG A 632 46.50 5.88 7.25
N VAL A 633 45.52 6.76 7.46
CA VAL A 633 44.18 6.36 7.94
C VAL A 633 43.46 5.52 6.89
N LEU A 634 43.44 5.96 5.63
CA LEU A 634 42.87 5.19 4.51
C LEU A 634 43.50 3.80 4.45
N TRP A 635 44.82 3.72 4.54
CA TRP A 635 45.51 2.46 4.41
C TRP A 635 45.12 1.46 5.51
N LYS A 636 45.00 1.91 6.78
CA LYS A 636 44.53 1.06 7.88
C LYS A 636 43.14 0.48 7.59
N ARG A 637 42.24 1.29 7.02
CA ARG A 637 40.90 0.84 6.59
C ARG A 637 40.95 -0.16 5.44
N LEU A 638 41.83 0.06 4.45
CA LEU A 638 41.99 -0.87 3.33
C LEU A 638 42.43 -2.27 3.79
N LEU A 639 43.36 -2.36 4.74
CA LEU A 639 43.80 -3.64 5.30
C LEU A 639 42.65 -4.37 6.00
N PHE A 640 41.88 -3.64 6.81
CA PHE A 640 40.73 -4.19 7.51
C PHE A 640 39.66 -4.73 6.54
N TYR A 641 39.27 -3.94 5.55
CA TYR A 641 38.28 -4.39 4.55
C TYR A 641 38.78 -5.56 3.74
N LEU A 642 40.09 -5.64 3.45
CA LEU A 642 40.67 -6.76 2.72
C LEU A 642 40.53 -8.07 3.49
N GLU A 643 40.77 -8.06 4.80
CA GLU A 643 40.59 -9.24 5.65
C GLU A 643 39.13 -9.68 5.71
N VAL A 644 38.20 -8.74 5.90
CA VAL A 644 36.76 -9.02 5.91
C VAL A 644 36.28 -9.57 4.57
N PHE A 645 36.72 -8.97 3.47
CA PHE A 645 36.37 -9.42 2.12
C PHE A 645 36.86 -10.84 1.87
N GLN A 646 38.11 -11.15 2.20
CA GLN A 646 38.69 -12.50 2.02
C GLN A 646 38.04 -13.57 2.90
N LYS A 647 37.65 -13.21 4.12
CA LYS A 647 36.94 -14.12 5.03
C LYS A 647 35.58 -14.54 4.49
N ARG A 648 34.93 -13.68 3.70
CA ARG A 648 33.58 -13.90 3.16
C ARG A 648 33.56 -14.36 1.70
N ASP A 649 34.63 -14.12 0.94
CA ASP A 649 34.85 -14.62 -0.41
C ASP A 649 35.17 -16.14 -0.38
N THR A 650 34.17 -16.93 0.01
CA THR A 650 34.33 -18.35 0.42
C THR A 650 34.83 -19.22 -0.73
N HIS A 651 34.42 -18.89 -1.96
CA HIS A 651 34.77 -19.61 -3.17
C HIS A 651 35.92 -18.95 -3.96
N ARG A 652 36.45 -17.83 -3.44
CA ARG A 652 37.52 -17.01 -4.04
C ARG A 652 37.30 -16.54 -5.50
N PRO A 653 36.09 -16.22 -5.99
CA PRO A 653 35.94 -15.52 -7.28
C PRO A 653 36.55 -14.10 -7.31
N GLY A 654 36.92 -13.51 -6.17
CA GLY A 654 37.36 -12.11 -6.10
C GLY A 654 36.19 -11.12 -6.16
N LYS A 655 34.97 -11.59 -5.94
CA LYS A 655 33.72 -10.81 -5.89
C LYS A 655 32.77 -11.40 -4.84
N LEU A 656 32.02 -10.54 -4.15
CA LEU A 656 31.01 -10.96 -3.18
C LEU A 656 29.62 -10.95 -3.82
N ASP A 657 28.87 -12.04 -3.66
CA ASP A 657 27.44 -12.02 -3.96
C ASP A 657 26.63 -11.27 -2.88
N LEU A 658 25.31 -11.15 -3.07
CA LEU A 658 24.46 -10.39 -2.14
C LEU A 658 24.45 -10.97 -0.71
N VAL A 659 24.52 -12.29 -0.56
CA VAL A 659 24.51 -12.96 0.75
C VAL A 659 25.86 -12.77 1.45
N GLU A 660 26.95 -12.91 0.69
CA GLU A 660 28.32 -12.70 1.15
C GLU A 660 28.57 -11.23 1.51
N LEU A 661 28.04 -10.28 0.72
CA LEU A 661 28.07 -8.84 1.03
C LEU A 661 27.39 -8.54 2.36
N HIS A 662 26.21 -9.12 2.57
CA HIS A 662 25.48 -8.97 3.82
C HIS A 662 26.30 -9.45 5.03
N ALA A 663 26.93 -10.61 4.89
CA ALA A 663 27.78 -11.18 5.93
C ALA A 663 29.09 -10.38 6.14
N ALA A 664 29.63 -9.77 5.08
CA ALA A 664 30.82 -8.92 5.13
C ALA A 664 30.55 -7.61 5.89
N VAL A 665 29.45 -6.93 5.57
CA VAL A 665 29.04 -5.69 6.27
C VAL A 665 28.79 -5.94 7.76
N GLN A 666 28.14 -7.05 8.12
CA GLN A 666 27.93 -7.40 9.52
C GLN A 666 29.23 -7.69 10.27
N GLU A 667 30.22 -8.29 9.59
CA GLU A 667 31.54 -8.56 10.17
C GLU A 667 32.32 -7.28 10.46
N THR A 668 32.07 -6.19 9.71
CA THR A 668 32.64 -4.87 10.04
C THR A 668 31.96 -4.22 11.25
N GLY A 669 31.06 -4.91 11.95
CA GLY A 669 30.30 -4.33 13.07
C GLY A 669 29.26 -3.29 12.64
N ILE A 670 29.01 -3.13 11.33
CA ILE A 670 28.04 -2.20 10.79
C ILE A 670 26.77 -2.98 10.44
N SER A 671 25.62 -2.50 10.92
CA SER A 671 24.32 -3.12 10.63
C SER A 671 23.58 -2.29 9.58
N LEU A 672 23.46 -2.81 8.36
CA LEU A 672 22.70 -2.19 7.27
C LEU A 672 21.46 -3.02 6.91
N SER A 673 20.45 -2.36 6.35
CA SER A 673 19.24 -3.04 5.89
C SER A 673 19.44 -3.79 4.58
N ASN A 674 18.59 -4.79 4.34
CA ASN A 674 18.56 -5.52 3.07
C ASN A 674 18.27 -4.59 1.89
N GLU A 675 17.41 -3.61 2.05
CA GLU A 675 17.16 -2.61 1.00
C GLU A 675 18.39 -1.76 0.72
N VAL A 676 19.13 -1.34 1.76
CA VAL A 676 20.38 -0.59 1.58
C VAL A 676 21.41 -1.49 0.91
N CYS A 677 21.66 -2.70 1.40
CA CYS A 677 22.61 -3.62 0.78
C CYS A 677 22.23 -3.97 -0.66
N ASN A 678 20.95 -4.20 -0.96
CA ASN A 678 20.45 -4.43 -2.32
C ASN A 678 20.69 -3.20 -3.22
N LEU A 679 20.38 -2.00 -2.74
CA LEU A 679 20.64 -0.76 -3.48
C LEU A 679 22.14 -0.56 -3.71
N MET A 680 22.98 -0.97 -2.76
CA MET A 680 24.43 -0.86 -2.87
C MET A 680 25.00 -1.92 -3.80
N ALA A 681 24.43 -3.13 -3.83
CA ALA A 681 24.74 -4.15 -4.84
C ALA A 681 24.35 -3.68 -6.24
N ILE A 682 23.20 -3.00 -6.40
CA ILE A 682 22.82 -2.37 -7.69
C ILE A 682 23.78 -1.24 -8.07
N ARG A 683 24.25 -0.46 -7.09
CA ARG A 683 25.05 0.75 -7.33
C ARG A 683 26.52 0.47 -7.60
N TYR A 684 27.10 -0.49 -6.88
CA TYR A 684 28.53 -0.78 -6.87
C TYR A 684 28.87 -2.17 -7.43
N GLY A 685 27.86 -3.02 -7.61
CA GLY A 685 28.03 -4.33 -8.21
C GLY A 685 27.96 -4.29 -9.74
N ASP A 686 28.30 -5.43 -10.33
CA ASP A 686 28.17 -5.69 -11.76
C ASP A 686 26.71 -6.07 -12.14
N PRO A 687 26.41 -6.36 -13.41
CA PRO A 687 25.05 -6.76 -13.83
C PRO A 687 24.49 -7.99 -13.10
N ASP A 688 25.34 -8.83 -12.51
CA ASP A 688 24.97 -10.01 -11.74
C ASP A 688 24.85 -9.71 -10.23
N LEU A 689 24.88 -8.42 -9.86
CA LEU A 689 24.83 -7.91 -8.49
C LEU A 689 26.03 -8.36 -7.63
N GLN A 690 27.16 -8.71 -8.25
CA GLN A 690 28.38 -9.08 -7.56
C GLN A 690 29.30 -7.87 -7.37
N ILE A 691 29.88 -7.74 -6.18
CA ILE A 691 30.72 -6.59 -5.83
C ILE A 691 32.20 -7.00 -5.74
N SER A 692 33.04 -6.32 -6.52
CA SER A 692 34.50 -6.42 -6.44
C SER A 692 35.07 -5.68 -5.23
N PHE A 693 36.32 -5.95 -4.88
CA PHE A 693 36.96 -5.35 -3.70
C PHE A 693 37.03 -3.83 -3.75
N GLU A 694 37.39 -3.23 -4.89
CA GLU A 694 37.48 -1.78 -5.05
C GLU A 694 36.11 -1.10 -4.84
N SER A 695 35.04 -1.73 -5.34
CA SER A 695 33.67 -1.29 -5.14
C SER A 695 33.21 -1.45 -3.69
N PHE A 696 33.61 -2.55 -3.03
CA PHE A 696 33.35 -2.78 -1.61
C PHE A 696 34.01 -1.72 -0.73
N VAL A 697 35.27 -1.35 -1.01
CA VAL A 697 35.99 -0.28 -0.30
C VAL A 697 35.26 1.06 -0.44
N CYS A 698 34.87 1.45 -1.66
CA CYS A 698 34.14 2.69 -1.88
C CYS A 698 32.78 2.71 -1.15
N PHE A 699 32.10 1.58 -1.12
CA PHE A 699 30.85 1.40 -0.40
C PHE A 699 31.04 1.58 1.12
N MET A 700 31.98 0.84 1.73
CA MET A 700 32.20 0.85 3.17
C MET A 700 32.70 2.22 3.67
N LEU A 701 33.64 2.84 2.96
CA LEU A 701 34.10 4.19 3.30
C LEU A 701 32.94 5.19 3.26
N ARG A 702 32.07 5.12 2.25
CA ARG A 702 30.91 6.00 2.17
C ARG A 702 29.94 5.79 3.33
N VAL A 703 29.67 4.55 3.71
CA VAL A 703 28.79 4.23 4.86
C VAL A 703 29.36 4.79 6.16
N GLU A 704 30.66 4.61 6.39
CA GLU A 704 31.34 5.10 7.59
C GLU A 704 31.29 6.63 7.68
N ILE A 705 31.68 7.32 6.60
CA ILE A 705 31.74 8.78 6.56
C ILE A 705 30.33 9.38 6.68
N MET A 706 29.33 8.80 6.02
CA MET A 706 27.95 9.24 6.17
C MET A 706 27.43 8.99 7.59
N GLY A 707 27.81 7.89 8.23
CA GLY A 707 27.50 7.60 9.63
C GLY A 707 28.15 8.57 10.60
N GLU A 708 29.41 8.94 10.36
CA GLU A 708 30.13 9.94 11.14
C GLU A 708 29.54 11.35 10.96
N ALA A 709 29.28 11.76 9.72
CA ALA A 709 28.60 13.01 9.42
C ALA A 709 27.22 13.05 10.09
N PHE A 710 26.48 11.95 10.10
CA PHE A 710 25.21 11.87 10.81
C PHE A 710 25.37 12.04 12.33
N ARG A 711 26.36 11.39 12.96
CA ARG A 711 26.66 11.55 14.39
C ARG A 711 27.06 12.98 14.74
N ASN A 712 27.86 13.63 13.91
CA ASN A 712 28.32 15.00 14.14
C ASN A 712 27.19 16.03 13.95
N LEU A 713 26.23 15.74 13.05
CA LEU A 713 25.14 16.65 12.73
C LEU A 713 23.83 16.36 13.49
N THR A 714 23.76 15.27 14.26
CA THR A 714 22.59 14.91 15.07
C THR A 714 22.74 15.40 16.50
N GLN A 715 21.70 16.05 17.03
CA GLN A 715 21.72 16.59 18.41
C GLN A 715 21.20 15.58 19.44
N ASP A 716 20.31 14.68 19.03
CA ASP A 716 19.59 13.73 19.88
C ASP A 716 19.83 12.27 19.48
N GLY A 717 20.80 12.05 18.59
CA GLY A 717 21.00 10.78 17.86
C GLY A 717 19.91 10.46 16.82
N LYS A 718 18.71 11.07 16.88
CA LYS A 718 17.47 10.67 16.15
C LYS A 718 17.38 11.26 14.77
N GLY A 719 18.07 12.37 14.58
CA GLY A 719 18.95 12.49 13.43
C GLY A 719 19.30 13.94 13.13
N ILE A 720 19.76 14.17 11.91
CA ILE A 720 20.09 15.51 11.42
C ILE A 720 18.88 16.46 11.24
N TYR A 721 18.90 17.60 11.93
CA TYR A 721 17.92 18.69 11.76
C TYR A 721 18.56 19.83 10.98
N LEU A 722 18.45 19.80 9.66
CA LEU A 722 18.93 20.89 8.81
C LEU A 722 17.89 22.00 8.81
N ARG A 723 18.25 23.20 9.29
CA ARG A 723 17.49 24.40 8.93
C ARG A 723 17.73 24.65 7.45
N LYS A 724 16.72 25.14 6.72
CA LYS A 724 16.91 25.68 5.38
C LYS A 724 18.01 26.75 5.52
N SER A 725 19.17 26.55 4.90
CA SER A 725 20.24 27.53 4.94
C SER A 725 19.76 28.81 4.28
N GLU A 726 20.16 29.93 4.86
CA GLU A 726 20.30 31.21 4.16
C GLU A 726 21.15 31.06 2.89
#